data_AF-A0A4S4BCV6-F1
#
_entry.id   AF-A0A4S4BCV6-F1
#
_cell.length_a   1.000
_cell.length_b   1.000
_cell.length_c   1.000
_cell.angle_alpha   90.00
_cell.angle_beta   90.00
_cell.angle_gamma   90.00
#
_symmetry.space_group_name_H-M   'P 1'
#
loop_
_entity.id
_entity.type
_entity.pdbx_description
1 polymer ?
#
loop_
_entity_poly.entity_id
_entity_poly.type
_entity_poly.pdbx_seq_one_letter_code
_entity_poly.pdbx_strand_id
1 'polypeptide(L)'
;MQHSDVRDSLTGLWTRSAFDADLTRRTHEGRCTLLLCDLDYLKLINDSFGHLAGDQALRDVTRALLDAKPEGWNVYRLGGDEFAVLCSDPVEQVVAWAQAVQARLDSLQERPLKLSMGAAAHTPPAPPLELFALADRYLYLAKRQGRGRVVATDEPQGHSAALPRLLERDEASAQAVAALQHALHAGSQSTLTIQSAPGLGLSAFLARVTLVAQSLGYQTLELSGDAYRACRQYGAWQGAKLNGVPASAPAPADLVASLNASRPLAIIADLPERFDPHTAAELGPLLERATILISGRGNSGPDTGPRPGQTVMTLPPLSARAIRRLIDHHPDGRLGAQASAWLVQRAAGSPAQLARWWAALHLEASLRHQTVDEMIGGELVGGAQAQRGGEGPADLGASASDPDTAGPAPAPHWEASLAQHLPVWPKLHLPYLHARMGQIQRGLELWRTHALLTVTGPEGRGTHRLALQLAAEQLASGWPHAAARLHLVSLAGIRSPEATLAHIMAALLGYPVAYADVPLLSRLLNRQPTLLMLDRPEPYALPARLLSELRQHSPDTRMIVTADAPLGAAEEAVLPLLPVTDAEVQTALLWELRRDTSHRQSNQDGPNSGGTNSSGTNSNSTPSDDSGPSPADLAALTEHVNGECPRLDGLLTTIRSFGLPAALEQMQRASGRGKAQYDFPELGPPERRVIAALSVLDGHFDLPWAGHVAEASPFLLSAMLDRRMVQPVSAGLMALSDGARRYGRVVGLRRWPAVRVRAEQRALAHAHELLTLHPPESGPWLRQVGQHYPMIRAALTGQLHGPALRHPQALEILTRLTPSAVAQGRFYDARDDLQAALRLPLDGIAPAQVLRLQLWQAQIWQQLGEHSRAQQLAERTQHNAGAGHPKAAAWASLIMARTLHRRSDYRRSRRLYAQCQQAAQTLSDPVMQVTASGGWARSSIYLGDLAAAWQAIQSTLAQAEALGRPLLLARTLNTAALVATEQRRLPEASAFFERALALQQQYGSPSEQILNLTGLGWVALLGGDLDRSVSLSRRVLRSAQDVGQSWEVGNALVNLGHAAARQGQWDSALHSHMEAARLAAHCDAPSVVAEALGGLADVLHRQNKSGEARTLLNVALHHPGANTEMTNFFAPLHHRLGHYPPTPLPDDLGKLLGELGLH
;
A
#
# COMPACT_ATOMS: atom_id res chain seq x y z
N MET A 1 -5.12 48.39 -12.19
CA MET A 1 -4.76 47.65 -13.41
C MET A 1 -4.27 46.27 -12.98
N GLN A 2 -4.80 45.14 -13.43
CA GLN A 2 -5.90 44.86 -14.39
C GLN A 2 -6.71 43.63 -13.91
N HIS A 3 -7.93 43.43 -14.43
CA HIS A 3 -8.80 42.29 -14.11
C HIS A 3 -8.33 41.00 -14.83
N SER A 4 -7.49 40.16 -14.23
CA SER A 4 -7.00 38.91 -14.87
C SER A 4 -7.81 37.64 -14.56
N ASP A 5 -8.36 37.49 -13.35
CA ASP A 5 -8.63 36.15 -12.80
C ASP A 5 -9.97 35.50 -13.20
N VAL A 6 -10.73 36.12 -14.10
CA VAL A 6 -12.06 35.65 -14.51
C VAL A 6 -12.06 34.90 -15.84
N ARG A 7 -10.97 34.96 -16.64
CA ARG A 7 -10.85 34.28 -17.94
C ARG A 7 -9.57 33.45 -18.04
N ASP A 8 -9.69 32.25 -18.62
CA ASP A 8 -8.57 31.33 -18.87
C ASP A 8 -7.66 31.90 -19.97
N SER A 9 -6.35 31.94 -19.71
CA SER A 9 -5.37 32.59 -20.59
C SER A 9 -5.07 31.84 -21.89
N LEU A 10 -5.45 30.55 -21.98
CA LEU A 10 -5.21 29.71 -23.16
C LEU A 10 -6.41 29.68 -24.12
N THR A 11 -7.61 29.63 -23.55
CA THR A 11 -8.89 29.39 -24.26
C THR A 11 -9.80 30.61 -24.28
N GLY A 12 -9.60 31.59 -23.39
CA GLY A 12 -10.47 32.75 -23.25
C GLY A 12 -11.83 32.45 -22.61
N LEU A 13 -12.09 31.21 -22.15
CA LEU A 13 -13.30 30.82 -21.44
C LEU A 13 -13.35 31.37 -20.01
N TRP A 14 -14.51 31.31 -19.36
CA TRP A 14 -14.64 31.65 -17.94
C TRP A 14 -13.88 30.65 -17.05
N THR A 15 -13.25 31.12 -15.97
CA THR A 15 -12.46 30.27 -15.05
C THR A 15 -13.34 29.48 -14.07
N ARG A 16 -12.74 28.48 -13.40
CA ARG A 16 -13.37 27.71 -12.31
C ARG A 16 -14.05 28.60 -11.26
N SER A 17 -13.39 29.70 -10.85
CA SER A 17 -13.91 30.65 -9.86
C SER A 17 -15.24 31.30 -10.31
N ALA A 18 -15.39 31.56 -11.61
CA ALA A 18 -16.65 32.08 -12.17
C ALA A 18 -17.72 30.98 -12.28
N PHE A 19 -17.31 29.74 -12.60
CA PHE A 19 -18.21 28.59 -12.64
C PHE A 19 -18.87 28.32 -11.28
N ASP A 20 -18.10 28.25 -10.19
CA ASP A 20 -18.63 27.93 -8.86
C ASP A 20 -19.64 28.99 -8.36
N ALA A 21 -19.40 30.26 -8.68
CA ALA A 21 -20.32 31.36 -8.38
C ALA A 21 -21.63 31.25 -9.19
N ASP A 22 -21.56 31.00 -10.49
CA ASP A 22 -22.74 30.91 -11.36
C ASP A 22 -23.54 29.61 -11.13
N LEU A 23 -22.88 28.50 -10.80
CA LEU A 23 -23.52 27.24 -10.40
C LEU A 23 -24.37 27.45 -9.13
N THR A 24 -23.80 28.10 -8.13
CA THR A 24 -24.49 28.41 -6.86
C THR A 24 -25.69 29.32 -7.12
N ARG A 25 -25.52 30.40 -7.90
CA ARG A 25 -26.60 31.34 -8.23
C ARG A 25 -27.74 30.68 -9.01
N ARG A 26 -27.44 29.96 -10.11
CA ARG A 26 -28.45 29.35 -10.99
C ARG A 26 -29.20 28.18 -10.34
N THR A 27 -28.60 27.46 -9.39
CA THR A 27 -29.30 26.40 -8.65
C THR A 27 -30.25 26.97 -7.58
N HIS A 28 -29.95 28.13 -6.99
CA HIS A 28 -30.94 28.88 -6.20
C HIS A 28 -32.10 29.43 -7.05
N GLU A 29 -31.87 29.73 -8.33
CA GLU A 29 -32.91 30.15 -9.29
C GLU A 29 -33.80 28.97 -9.78
N GLY A 30 -33.47 27.72 -9.41
CA GLY A 30 -34.33 26.54 -9.57
C GLY A 30 -34.47 25.96 -10.98
N ARG A 31 -33.74 26.51 -11.97
CA ARG A 31 -33.63 25.95 -13.34
C ARG A 31 -32.18 26.04 -13.81
N CYS A 32 -31.46 24.94 -13.64
CA CYS A 32 -30.05 24.83 -13.97
C CYS A 32 -29.77 23.46 -14.59
N THR A 33 -29.00 23.41 -15.68
CA THR A 33 -28.52 22.16 -16.28
C THR A 33 -27.02 22.30 -16.51
N LEU A 34 -26.29 21.26 -16.11
CA LEU A 34 -24.84 21.19 -16.12
C LEU A 34 -24.38 20.11 -17.11
N LEU A 35 -23.50 20.49 -18.03
CA LEU A 35 -22.67 19.58 -18.80
C LEU A 35 -21.24 19.66 -18.26
N LEU A 36 -20.67 18.55 -17.80
CA LEU A 36 -19.23 18.43 -17.58
C LEU A 36 -18.60 17.71 -18.76
N CYS A 37 -17.47 18.21 -19.25
CA CYS A 37 -16.77 17.68 -20.41
C CYS A 37 -15.30 17.46 -20.10
N ASP A 38 -14.71 16.40 -20.66
CA ASP A 38 -13.29 16.08 -20.55
C ASP A 38 -12.78 15.72 -21.94
N LEU A 39 -11.74 16.44 -22.39
CA LEU A 39 -11.11 16.18 -23.69
C LEU A 39 -10.38 14.84 -23.62
N ASP A 40 -11.02 13.81 -24.16
CA ASP A 40 -10.54 12.45 -24.08
C ASP A 40 -9.17 12.32 -24.69
N TYR A 41 -8.30 11.67 -23.93
CA TYR A 41 -6.93 11.47 -24.33
C TYR A 41 -6.18 12.79 -24.59
N LEU A 42 -6.53 13.95 -23.99
CA LEU A 42 -5.67 15.14 -24.07
C LEU A 42 -4.24 14.80 -23.63
N LYS A 43 -4.08 13.97 -22.59
CA LYS A 43 -2.76 13.46 -22.21
C LYS A 43 -2.07 12.62 -23.32
N LEU A 44 -2.81 11.85 -24.12
CA LEU A 44 -2.28 11.18 -25.32
C LEU A 44 -1.87 12.20 -26.37
N ILE A 45 -2.71 13.20 -26.63
CA ILE A 45 -2.38 14.29 -27.54
C ILE A 45 -1.10 15.01 -27.07
N ASN A 46 -0.93 15.18 -25.76
CA ASN A 46 0.21 15.81 -25.11
C ASN A 46 1.48 14.98 -25.18
N ASP A 47 1.48 13.73 -24.68
CA ASP A 47 2.71 12.91 -24.68
C ASP A 47 2.95 12.16 -26.03
N SER A 48 2.02 12.20 -27.00
CA SER A 48 2.25 11.73 -28.40
C SER A 48 2.62 12.84 -29.37
N PHE A 49 1.96 14.01 -29.31
CA PHE A 49 2.15 15.10 -30.30
C PHE A 49 2.79 16.36 -29.71
N GLY A 50 3.14 16.34 -28.42
CA GLY A 50 3.61 17.51 -27.68
C GLY A 50 2.43 18.40 -27.29
N HIS A 51 2.37 18.87 -26.05
CA HIS A 51 1.19 19.57 -25.57
C HIS A 51 0.96 20.97 -26.20
N LEU A 52 1.77 21.45 -27.15
CA LEU A 52 1.34 22.56 -28.04
C LEU A 52 0.22 22.10 -28.98
N ALA A 53 0.24 20.84 -29.41
CA ALA A 53 -0.91 20.19 -30.06
C ALA A 53 -2.06 19.96 -29.07
N GLY A 54 -1.75 19.79 -27.79
CA GLY A 54 -2.72 19.78 -26.68
C GLY A 54 -3.43 21.10 -26.47
N ASP A 55 -2.66 22.19 -26.35
CA ASP A 55 -3.14 23.56 -26.29
C ASP A 55 -3.97 23.90 -27.54
N GLN A 56 -3.57 23.40 -28.71
CA GLN A 56 -4.37 23.55 -29.92
C GLN A 56 -5.67 22.73 -29.87
N ALA A 57 -5.63 21.47 -29.45
CA ALA A 57 -6.82 20.66 -29.25
C ALA A 57 -7.80 21.27 -28.22
N LEU A 58 -7.27 21.87 -27.15
CA LEU A 58 -8.04 22.64 -26.16
C LEU A 58 -8.68 23.89 -26.79
N ARG A 59 -7.98 24.61 -27.68
CA ARG A 59 -8.54 25.74 -28.44
C ARG A 59 -9.58 25.29 -29.48
N ASP A 60 -9.40 24.12 -30.09
CA ASP A 60 -10.32 23.59 -31.10
C ASP A 60 -11.60 23.03 -30.45
N VAL A 61 -11.49 22.37 -29.29
CA VAL A 61 -12.63 22.07 -28.39
C VAL A 61 -13.32 23.35 -27.94
N THR A 62 -12.56 24.37 -27.51
CA THR A 62 -13.13 25.67 -27.14
C THR A 62 -13.90 26.31 -28.29
N ARG A 63 -13.35 26.28 -29.52
CA ARG A 63 -14.02 26.81 -30.71
C ARG A 63 -15.30 26.02 -31.00
N ALA A 64 -15.26 24.69 -30.97
CA ALA A 64 -16.44 23.85 -31.17
C ALA A 64 -17.54 24.08 -30.12
N LEU A 65 -17.17 24.32 -28.85
CA LEU A 65 -18.08 24.66 -27.76
C LEU A 65 -18.63 26.10 -27.85
N LEU A 66 -17.96 27.03 -28.53
CA LEU A 66 -18.40 28.42 -28.69
C LEU A 66 -19.21 28.65 -29.97
N ASP A 67 -18.77 28.10 -31.10
CA ASP A 67 -19.39 28.27 -32.43
C ASP A 67 -20.84 27.75 -32.49
N ALA A 68 -21.20 26.80 -31.61
CA ALA A 68 -22.53 26.22 -31.51
C ALA A 68 -23.39 26.79 -30.37
N LYS A 69 -22.84 27.68 -29.53
CA LYS A 69 -23.39 27.96 -28.20
C LYS A 69 -24.68 28.82 -28.26
N PRO A 70 -25.83 28.35 -27.71
CA PRO A 70 -27.04 29.15 -27.60
C PRO A 70 -26.85 30.41 -26.73
N GLU A 71 -27.75 31.39 -26.88
CA GLU A 71 -27.78 32.59 -26.04
C GLU A 71 -28.13 32.23 -24.59
N GLY A 72 -27.58 32.95 -23.60
CA GLY A 72 -27.78 32.66 -22.17
C GLY A 72 -26.99 31.48 -21.57
N TRP A 73 -26.40 30.61 -22.41
CA TRP A 73 -25.51 29.51 -21.97
C TRP A 73 -24.10 30.04 -21.69
N ASN A 74 -23.46 29.55 -20.63
CA ASN A 74 -22.10 29.93 -20.24
C ASN A 74 -21.17 28.71 -20.33
N VAL A 75 -20.00 28.88 -20.97
CA VAL A 75 -18.95 27.85 -21.10
C VAL A 75 -17.74 28.26 -20.27
N TYR A 76 -17.20 27.30 -19.52
CA TYR A 76 -16.10 27.47 -18.57
C TYR A 76 -15.01 26.44 -18.82
N ARG A 77 -13.79 26.75 -18.40
CA ARG A 77 -12.71 25.77 -18.24
C ARG A 77 -12.41 25.61 -16.76
N LEU A 78 -12.48 24.38 -16.27
CA LEU A 78 -12.28 24.05 -14.86
C LEU A 78 -10.79 23.86 -14.54
N GLY A 79 -10.04 23.25 -15.47
CA GLY A 79 -8.60 23.04 -15.42
C GLY A 79 -8.19 21.92 -16.37
N GLY A 80 -6.93 21.86 -16.82
CA GLY A 80 -6.44 20.75 -17.66
C GLY A 80 -7.28 20.54 -18.93
N ASP A 81 -7.82 19.33 -19.08
CA ASP A 81 -8.75 18.80 -20.09
C ASP A 81 -10.24 19.14 -19.82
N GLU A 82 -10.56 19.68 -18.65
CA GLU A 82 -11.92 19.77 -18.12
C GLU A 82 -12.62 21.10 -18.47
N PHE A 83 -13.82 20.98 -19.04
CA PHE A 83 -14.72 22.07 -19.37
C PHE A 83 -16.09 21.88 -18.73
N ALA A 84 -16.84 22.96 -18.56
CA ALA A 84 -18.23 22.91 -18.11
C ALA A 84 -19.12 23.84 -18.93
N VAL A 85 -20.40 23.48 -19.04
CA VAL A 85 -21.44 24.34 -19.61
C VAL A 85 -22.60 24.44 -18.63
N LEU A 86 -23.03 25.66 -18.32
CA LEU A 86 -24.22 25.95 -17.50
C LEU A 86 -25.26 26.69 -18.32
N CYS A 87 -26.49 26.19 -18.27
CA CYS A 87 -27.68 26.79 -18.87
C CYS A 87 -28.90 26.57 -17.98
N SER A 88 -30.09 26.98 -18.46
CA SER A 88 -31.37 26.78 -17.76
C SER A 88 -32.36 25.97 -18.61
N ASP A 89 -31.87 25.33 -19.68
CA ASP A 89 -32.65 24.53 -20.63
C ASP A 89 -32.68 23.04 -20.25
N PRO A 90 -33.65 22.26 -20.77
CA PRO A 90 -33.77 20.83 -20.47
C PRO A 90 -32.53 20.01 -20.89
N VAL A 91 -32.22 18.96 -20.13
CA VAL A 91 -31.01 18.13 -20.35
C VAL A 91 -30.98 17.49 -21.73
N GLU A 92 -32.14 17.21 -22.33
CA GLU A 92 -32.28 16.65 -23.67
C GLU A 92 -31.74 17.62 -24.74
N GLN A 93 -31.93 18.93 -24.56
CA GLN A 93 -31.38 19.94 -25.46
C GLN A 93 -29.86 20.07 -25.30
N VAL A 94 -29.38 19.97 -24.06
CA VAL A 94 -27.94 19.97 -23.75
C VAL A 94 -27.24 18.72 -24.33
N VAL A 95 -27.89 17.56 -24.27
CA VAL A 95 -27.42 16.31 -24.88
C VAL A 95 -27.38 16.41 -26.42
N ALA A 96 -28.45 16.90 -27.06
CA ALA A 96 -28.48 17.08 -28.51
C ALA A 96 -27.39 18.07 -28.99
N TRP A 97 -27.19 19.16 -28.24
CA TRP A 97 -26.12 20.12 -28.49
C TRP A 97 -24.73 19.50 -28.32
N ALA A 98 -24.50 18.75 -27.24
CA ALA A 98 -23.25 18.04 -26.97
C ALA A 98 -22.91 17.03 -28.08
N GLN A 99 -23.91 16.31 -28.60
CA GLN A 99 -23.73 15.41 -29.75
C GLN A 99 -23.31 16.17 -31.02
N ALA A 100 -23.89 17.34 -31.28
CA ALA A 100 -23.48 18.19 -32.41
C ALA A 100 -22.06 18.75 -32.25
N VAL A 101 -21.63 19.09 -31.02
CA VAL A 101 -20.24 19.46 -30.71
C VAL A 101 -19.30 18.28 -30.99
N GLN A 102 -19.63 17.07 -30.53
CA GLN A 102 -18.82 15.87 -30.80
C GLN A 102 -18.75 15.54 -32.30
N ALA A 103 -19.87 15.63 -33.04
CA ALA A 103 -19.88 15.40 -34.48
C ALA A 103 -19.02 16.43 -35.24
N ARG A 104 -18.99 17.70 -34.79
CA ARG A 104 -18.09 18.72 -35.34
C ARG A 104 -16.62 18.40 -35.03
N LEU A 105 -16.31 17.97 -33.81
CA LEU A 105 -14.96 17.55 -33.43
C LEU A 105 -14.49 16.28 -34.17
N ASP A 106 -15.42 15.39 -34.52
CA ASP A 106 -15.17 14.22 -35.38
C ASP A 106 -14.92 14.60 -36.85
N SER A 107 -15.54 15.68 -37.32
CA SER A 107 -15.36 16.20 -38.69
C SER A 107 -14.04 16.95 -38.92
N LEU A 108 -13.22 17.14 -37.89
CA LEU A 108 -11.89 17.76 -38.00
C LEU A 108 -10.92 16.81 -38.72
N GLN A 109 -10.85 16.94 -40.05
CA GLN A 109 -10.17 16.01 -40.97
C GLN A 109 -8.70 15.72 -40.62
N GLU A 110 -7.97 16.67 -40.01
CA GLU A 110 -6.57 16.48 -39.63
C GLU A 110 -6.39 15.76 -38.27
N ARG A 111 -7.35 15.94 -37.34
CA ARG A 111 -7.30 15.44 -35.95
C ARG A 111 -8.71 15.33 -35.36
N PRO A 112 -9.40 14.18 -35.49
CA PRO A 112 -10.71 13.99 -34.85
C PRO A 112 -10.55 13.98 -33.33
N LEU A 113 -11.18 14.93 -32.65
CA LEU A 113 -11.09 15.08 -31.18
C LEU A 113 -12.30 14.41 -30.51
N LYS A 114 -12.05 13.68 -29.43
CA LYS A 114 -13.09 13.03 -28.63
C LYS A 114 -13.30 13.79 -27.33
N LEU A 115 -14.54 14.05 -26.97
CA LEU A 115 -14.96 14.76 -25.77
C LEU A 115 -15.93 13.85 -25.02
N SER A 116 -15.53 13.33 -23.86
CA SER A 116 -16.45 12.63 -22.98
C SER A 116 -17.26 13.67 -22.23
N MET A 117 -18.56 13.47 -22.11
CA MET A 117 -19.48 14.47 -21.57
C MET A 117 -20.54 13.83 -20.67
N GLY A 118 -20.83 14.46 -19.53
CA GLY A 118 -21.90 14.07 -18.62
C GLY A 118 -22.88 15.22 -18.43
N ALA A 119 -24.15 15.00 -18.78
CA ALA A 119 -25.20 16.02 -18.71
C ALA A 119 -26.21 15.70 -17.60
N ALA A 120 -26.48 16.66 -16.72
CA ALA A 120 -27.45 16.51 -15.63
C ALA A 120 -28.30 17.77 -15.47
N ALA A 121 -29.61 17.59 -15.28
CA ALA A 121 -30.53 18.66 -14.89
C ALA A 121 -30.61 18.77 -13.35
N HIS A 122 -30.78 19.99 -12.86
CA HIS A 122 -31.04 20.28 -11.45
C HIS A 122 -32.46 19.88 -11.07
N THR A 123 -32.59 19.13 -9.99
CA THR A 123 -33.86 18.75 -9.37
C THR A 123 -33.98 19.42 -8.00
N PRO A 124 -34.63 20.61 -7.91
CA PRO A 124 -34.87 21.25 -6.61
C PRO A 124 -35.59 20.30 -5.64
N PRO A 125 -35.22 20.26 -4.35
CA PRO A 125 -34.34 21.21 -3.65
C PRO A 125 -32.85 20.78 -3.57
N ALA A 126 -32.36 19.89 -4.44
CA ALA A 126 -30.99 19.37 -4.36
C ALA A 126 -29.92 20.49 -4.32
N PRO A 127 -28.87 20.40 -3.50
CA PRO A 127 -27.79 21.39 -3.48
C PRO A 127 -26.95 21.34 -4.77
N PRO A 128 -26.28 22.45 -5.17
CA PRO A 128 -25.43 22.49 -6.38
C PRO A 128 -24.33 21.41 -6.43
N LEU A 129 -23.87 20.91 -5.28
CA LEU A 129 -22.90 19.81 -5.20
C LEU A 129 -23.45 18.49 -5.74
N GLU A 130 -24.74 18.19 -5.55
CA GLU A 130 -25.37 16.97 -6.08
C GLU A 130 -25.53 17.03 -7.60
N LEU A 131 -25.82 18.21 -8.15
CA LEU A 131 -25.84 18.44 -9.60
C LEU A 131 -24.46 18.19 -10.23
N PHE A 132 -23.40 18.70 -9.60
CA PHE A 132 -22.02 18.46 -10.04
C PHE A 132 -21.65 16.97 -9.97
N ALA A 133 -21.95 16.31 -8.86
CA ALA A 133 -21.68 14.87 -8.68
C ALA A 133 -22.45 13.98 -9.67
N LEU A 134 -23.67 14.36 -10.04
CA LEU A 134 -24.47 13.63 -11.03
C LEU A 134 -23.90 13.78 -12.45
N ALA A 135 -23.51 15.01 -12.84
CA ALA A 135 -22.84 15.24 -14.12
C ALA A 135 -21.48 14.52 -14.20
N ASP A 136 -20.71 14.49 -13.10
CA ASP A 136 -19.42 13.79 -13.04
C ASP A 136 -19.59 12.25 -13.14
N ARG A 137 -20.63 11.68 -12.50
CA ARG A 137 -20.98 10.26 -12.68
C ARG A 137 -21.25 9.92 -14.15
N TYR A 138 -22.00 10.75 -14.86
CA TYR A 138 -22.28 10.53 -16.27
C TYR A 138 -21.05 10.75 -17.16
N LEU A 139 -20.19 11.73 -16.85
CA LEU A 139 -18.90 11.92 -17.52
C LEU A 139 -17.99 10.68 -17.35
N TYR A 140 -17.96 10.11 -16.15
CA TYR A 140 -17.24 8.86 -15.87
C TYR A 140 -17.81 7.67 -16.66
N LEU A 141 -19.14 7.58 -16.83
CA LEU A 141 -19.76 6.57 -17.69
C LEU A 141 -19.41 6.77 -19.17
N ALA A 142 -19.41 8.00 -19.68
CA ALA A 142 -18.94 8.30 -21.05
C ALA A 142 -17.51 7.79 -21.27
N LYS A 143 -16.60 8.04 -20.31
CA LYS A 143 -15.22 7.53 -20.33
C LYS A 143 -15.12 6.00 -20.29
N ARG A 144 -16.06 5.31 -19.62
CA ARG A 144 -16.11 3.82 -19.54
C ARG A 144 -16.71 3.16 -20.78
N GLN A 145 -17.70 3.77 -21.41
CA GLN A 145 -18.43 3.20 -22.56
C GLN A 145 -17.68 3.31 -23.89
N GLY A 146 -16.42 3.75 -23.89
CA GLY A 146 -15.61 3.92 -25.11
C GLY A 146 -15.34 5.36 -25.52
N ARG A 147 -15.61 6.34 -24.65
CA ARG A 147 -15.24 7.77 -24.81
C ARG A 147 -15.97 8.48 -25.96
N GLY A 148 -15.69 9.77 -26.15
CA GLY A 148 -16.14 10.57 -27.28
C GLY A 148 -17.65 10.63 -27.47
N ARG A 149 -18.38 10.83 -26.36
CA ARG A 149 -19.85 10.79 -26.31
C ARG A 149 -20.38 11.57 -25.12
N VAL A 150 -21.66 11.92 -25.17
CA VAL A 150 -22.42 12.41 -24.02
C VAL A 150 -23.25 11.30 -23.40
N VAL A 151 -23.32 11.28 -22.07
CA VAL A 151 -24.19 10.42 -21.26
C VAL A 151 -25.04 11.32 -20.34
N ALA A 152 -26.30 10.95 -20.13
CA ALA A 152 -27.23 11.64 -19.21
C ALA A 152 -28.06 10.66 -18.35
N THR A 153 -27.81 9.35 -18.49
CA THR A 153 -28.52 8.24 -17.85
C THR A 153 -27.57 7.06 -17.62
N ASP A 154 -27.81 6.23 -16.61
CA ASP A 154 -26.89 5.14 -16.24
C ASP A 154 -27.12 3.83 -17.05
N GLU A 155 -26.40 3.64 -18.17
CA GLU A 155 -26.30 2.34 -18.86
C GLU A 155 -24.89 1.69 -18.75
N PRO A 156 -24.75 0.35 -18.49
CA PRO A 156 -23.44 -0.24 -18.14
C PRO A 156 -22.80 -1.23 -19.16
N GLN A 157 -21.49 -1.06 -19.43
CA GLN A 157 -20.41 -2.05 -19.79
C GLN A 157 -19.16 -1.32 -20.40
N GLY A 158 -17.91 -1.82 -20.50
CA GLY A 158 -17.22 -3.05 -20.03
C GLY A 158 -15.74 -3.19 -20.52
N HIS A 159 -14.89 -3.95 -19.79
CA HIS A 159 -13.62 -4.63 -20.20
C HIS A 159 -12.21 -3.96 -20.14
N SER A 160 -11.15 -4.80 -20.14
CA SER A 160 -9.73 -4.52 -19.77
C SER A 160 -8.70 -5.38 -20.55
N ALA A 161 -7.40 -5.03 -20.55
CA ALA A 161 -6.27 -5.76 -21.17
C ALA A 161 -4.90 -5.57 -20.43
N ALA A 162 -3.90 -6.43 -20.73
CA ALA A 162 -2.57 -6.52 -20.07
C ALA A 162 -1.38 -6.10 -20.99
N LEU A 163 -0.13 -6.02 -20.47
CA LEU A 163 1.06 -5.50 -21.20
C LEU A 163 2.41 -6.28 -20.95
N PRO A 164 3.47 -6.12 -21.81
CA PRO A 164 4.50 -7.16 -22.07
C PRO A 164 5.99 -6.83 -21.73
N ARG A 165 6.91 -7.77 -22.01
CA ARG A 165 8.41 -7.65 -21.90
C ARG A 165 9.03 -6.80 -23.02
N LEU A 166 10.16 -6.14 -22.74
CA LEU A 166 10.99 -5.42 -23.74
C LEU A 166 11.91 -6.39 -24.52
N LEU A 167 11.94 -6.31 -25.85
CA LEU A 167 12.74 -7.19 -26.74
C LEU A 167 14.17 -6.67 -26.96
N GLU A 168 15.16 -7.57 -26.98
CA GLU A 168 16.56 -7.32 -27.39
C GLU A 168 17.24 -6.13 -26.68
N ARG A 169 16.94 -5.93 -25.40
CA ARG A 169 17.54 -4.87 -24.54
C ARG A 169 18.43 -5.41 -23.42
N ASP A 170 18.83 -6.68 -23.45
CA ASP A 170 19.50 -7.35 -22.32
C ASP A 170 20.91 -6.82 -22.03
N GLU A 171 21.73 -6.56 -23.06
CA GLU A 171 23.08 -6.03 -22.89
C GLU A 171 23.08 -4.57 -22.37
N ALA A 172 22.25 -3.72 -22.97
CA ALA A 172 21.99 -2.38 -22.47
C ALA A 172 21.49 -2.39 -21.02
N SER A 173 20.60 -3.33 -20.68
CA SER A 173 20.09 -3.53 -19.31
C SER A 173 21.22 -3.88 -18.32
N ALA A 174 22.18 -4.72 -18.73
CA ALA A 174 23.33 -5.08 -17.92
C ALA A 174 24.28 -3.89 -17.71
N GLN A 175 24.56 -3.09 -18.74
CA GLN A 175 25.38 -1.88 -18.65
C GLN A 175 24.75 -0.83 -17.71
N ALA A 176 23.43 -0.62 -17.79
CA ALA A 176 22.72 0.30 -16.90
C ALA A 176 22.75 -0.17 -15.43
N VAL A 177 22.63 -1.48 -15.15
CA VAL A 177 22.84 -2.04 -13.81
C VAL A 177 24.26 -1.82 -13.32
N ALA A 178 25.27 -2.08 -14.16
CA ALA A 178 26.67 -1.93 -13.78
C ALA A 178 27.01 -0.48 -13.42
N ALA A 179 26.51 0.51 -14.18
CA ALA A 179 26.68 1.93 -13.88
C ALA A 179 25.98 2.34 -12.58
N LEU A 180 24.73 1.89 -12.34
CA LEU A 180 24.01 2.07 -11.08
C LEU A 180 24.77 1.46 -9.90
N GLN A 181 25.33 0.25 -10.05
CA GLN A 181 26.09 -0.40 -8.99
C GLN A 181 27.43 0.31 -8.72
N HIS A 182 28.13 0.75 -9.77
CA HIS A 182 29.39 1.49 -9.63
C HIS A 182 29.19 2.80 -8.84
N ALA A 183 28.14 3.56 -9.18
CA ALA A 183 27.83 4.83 -8.53
C ALA A 183 27.52 4.72 -7.02
N LEU A 184 27.00 3.57 -6.55
CA LEU A 184 26.84 3.31 -5.10
C LEU A 184 28.17 3.17 -4.35
N HIS A 185 29.23 2.70 -5.02
CA HIS A 185 30.51 2.36 -4.39
C HIS A 185 31.59 3.44 -4.59
N ALA A 186 31.52 4.23 -5.67
CA ALA A 186 32.54 5.21 -6.03
C ALA A 186 32.59 6.44 -5.10
N GLY A 187 31.52 6.72 -4.35
CA GLY A 187 31.43 7.87 -3.42
C GLY A 187 31.36 9.25 -4.09
N SER A 188 31.58 9.33 -5.40
CA SER A 188 31.47 10.53 -6.23
C SER A 188 30.23 10.48 -7.12
N GLN A 189 29.67 11.66 -7.41
CA GLN A 189 28.54 11.79 -8.34
C GLN A 189 28.90 11.22 -9.71
N SER A 190 28.15 10.20 -10.14
CA SER A 190 28.32 9.54 -11.43
C SER A 190 27.26 10.01 -12.44
N THR A 191 27.57 9.98 -13.74
CA THR A 191 26.57 10.26 -14.78
C THR A 191 26.49 9.12 -15.79
N LEU A 192 25.30 8.55 -16.00
CA LEU A 192 24.99 7.63 -17.08
C LEU A 192 24.21 8.37 -18.16
N THR A 193 24.78 8.51 -19.35
CA THR A 193 24.09 9.07 -20.54
C THR A 193 23.67 7.93 -21.46
N ILE A 194 22.37 7.80 -21.71
CA ILE A 194 21.79 6.79 -22.59
C ILE A 194 21.36 7.50 -23.88
N GLN A 195 22.18 7.37 -24.92
CA GLN A 195 21.92 7.93 -26.24
C GLN A 195 21.03 6.99 -27.05
N SER A 196 20.10 7.56 -27.81
CA SER A 196 19.25 6.80 -28.71
C SER A 196 18.78 7.63 -29.90
N ALA A 197 18.67 6.99 -31.07
CA ALA A 197 17.94 7.58 -32.18
C ALA A 197 16.43 7.69 -31.83
N PRO A 198 15.74 8.75 -32.25
CA PRO A 198 14.32 8.93 -31.96
C PRO A 198 13.48 7.71 -32.36
N GLY A 199 12.67 7.20 -31.42
CA GLY A 199 11.74 6.10 -31.67
C GLY A 199 12.23 4.68 -31.37
N LEU A 200 13.49 4.48 -30.96
CA LEU A 200 14.03 3.17 -30.58
C LEU A 200 13.62 2.66 -29.18
N GLY A 201 12.73 3.39 -28.48
CA GLY A 201 12.18 3.00 -27.18
C GLY A 201 12.94 3.53 -25.95
N LEU A 202 13.71 4.62 -26.07
CA LEU A 202 14.49 5.22 -24.98
C LEU A 202 13.67 5.44 -23.70
N SER A 203 12.54 6.15 -23.76
CA SER A 203 11.68 6.43 -22.60
C SER A 203 11.14 5.15 -21.93
N ALA A 204 10.81 4.12 -22.73
CA ALA A 204 10.38 2.82 -22.20
C ALA A 204 11.53 2.06 -21.53
N PHE A 205 12.76 2.22 -22.03
CA PHE A 205 13.97 1.67 -21.41
C PHE A 205 14.32 2.41 -20.11
N LEU A 206 14.33 3.75 -20.10
CA LEU A 206 14.51 4.57 -18.90
C LEU A 206 13.49 4.22 -17.82
N ALA A 207 12.22 4.06 -18.19
CA ALA A 207 11.16 3.65 -17.29
C ALA A 207 11.35 2.24 -16.67
N ARG A 208 12.19 1.39 -17.27
CA ARG A 208 12.66 0.12 -16.68
C ARG A 208 13.92 0.32 -15.84
N VAL A 209 14.84 1.21 -16.25
CA VAL A 209 16.02 1.61 -15.47
C VAL A 209 15.62 2.30 -14.15
N THR A 210 14.55 3.09 -14.10
CA THR A 210 13.97 3.62 -12.84
C THR A 210 13.67 2.49 -11.85
N LEU A 211 12.96 1.44 -12.30
CA LEU A 211 12.58 0.30 -11.45
C LEU A 211 13.82 -0.47 -10.95
N VAL A 212 14.86 -0.55 -11.79
CA VAL A 212 16.16 -1.14 -11.43
C VAL A 212 16.87 -0.28 -10.38
N ALA A 213 16.92 1.04 -10.54
CA ALA A 213 17.49 1.94 -9.54
C ALA A 213 16.77 1.80 -8.19
N GLN A 214 15.44 1.80 -8.18
CA GLN A 214 14.63 1.55 -6.96
C GLN A 214 14.98 0.22 -6.29
N SER A 215 15.16 -0.86 -7.08
CA SER A 215 15.53 -2.18 -6.54
C SER A 215 16.95 -2.25 -5.96
N LEU A 216 17.84 -1.34 -6.37
CA LEU A 216 19.19 -1.19 -5.83
C LEU A 216 19.23 -0.22 -4.62
N GLY A 217 18.07 0.19 -4.10
CA GLY A 217 17.93 1.03 -2.90
C GLY A 217 17.96 2.54 -3.17
N TYR A 218 18.02 2.97 -4.43
CA TYR A 218 17.94 4.39 -4.77
C TYR A 218 16.54 4.96 -4.51
N GLN A 219 16.51 6.16 -3.95
CA GLN A 219 15.39 7.08 -4.21
C GLN A 219 15.48 7.53 -5.67
N THR A 220 14.34 7.59 -6.35
CA THR A 220 14.29 7.94 -7.77
C THR A 220 13.47 9.18 -7.98
N LEU A 221 14.05 10.19 -8.63
CA LEU A 221 13.35 11.37 -9.11
C LEU A 221 13.29 11.29 -10.64
N GLU A 222 12.11 11.00 -11.18
CA GLU A 222 11.87 10.95 -12.62
C GLU A 222 11.40 12.32 -13.13
N LEU A 223 12.09 12.84 -14.14
CA LEU A 223 11.80 14.09 -14.84
C LEU A 223 11.79 13.81 -16.34
N SER A 224 10.83 14.38 -17.07
CA SER A 224 10.69 14.15 -18.51
C SER A 224 10.52 15.48 -19.23
N GLY A 225 11.36 15.69 -20.26
CA GLY A 225 11.39 16.86 -21.10
C GLY A 225 10.70 16.59 -22.42
N ASP A 226 9.77 17.47 -22.79
CA ASP A 226 9.13 17.48 -24.09
C ASP A 226 9.05 18.93 -24.59
N ALA A 227 8.73 19.11 -25.88
CA ALA A 227 8.80 20.41 -26.53
C ALA A 227 7.85 21.46 -25.93
N TYR A 228 6.80 21.06 -25.19
CA TYR A 228 5.90 21.99 -24.50
C TYR A 228 6.28 22.18 -23.04
N ARG A 229 6.77 21.14 -22.34
CA ARG A 229 7.30 21.31 -20.99
C ARG A 229 8.46 22.30 -20.99
N ALA A 230 9.27 22.32 -22.06
CA ALA A 230 10.28 23.35 -22.32
C ALA A 230 9.71 24.78 -22.41
N CYS A 231 8.43 24.95 -22.79
CA CYS A 231 7.76 26.24 -22.95
C CYS A 231 6.99 26.70 -21.70
N ARG A 232 6.94 25.90 -20.64
CA ARG A 232 6.28 26.25 -19.37
C ARG A 232 7.32 26.40 -18.27
N GLN A 233 7.20 27.48 -17.48
CA GLN A 233 8.01 27.64 -16.28
C GLN A 233 7.76 26.44 -15.35
N TYR A 234 8.83 25.73 -14.96
CA TYR A 234 8.77 24.50 -14.17
C TYR A 234 8.04 23.33 -14.86
N GLY A 235 8.01 23.29 -16.20
CA GLY A 235 7.20 22.34 -16.96
C GLY A 235 7.59 20.87 -16.76
N ALA A 236 8.87 20.57 -16.53
CA ALA A 236 9.31 19.21 -16.20
C ALA A 236 8.98 18.81 -14.73
N TRP A 237 8.86 19.78 -13.82
CA TRP A 237 8.44 19.54 -12.43
C TRP A 237 6.96 19.17 -12.29
N GLN A 238 6.08 19.76 -13.10
CA GLN A 238 4.63 19.45 -13.09
C GLN A 238 4.32 17.96 -13.38
N GLY A 239 5.24 17.25 -14.04
CA GLY A 239 5.15 15.81 -14.29
C GLY A 239 6.12 14.96 -13.48
N ALA A 240 6.81 15.53 -12.49
CA ALA A 240 7.84 14.85 -11.72
C ALA A 240 7.27 13.70 -10.88
N LYS A 241 8.03 12.60 -10.78
CA LYS A 241 7.68 11.49 -9.90
C LYS A 241 8.81 11.21 -8.93
N LEU A 242 8.46 11.16 -7.65
CA LEU A 242 9.35 10.69 -6.60
C LEU A 242 8.97 9.25 -6.25
N ASN A 243 9.90 8.32 -6.48
CA ASN A 243 9.70 6.88 -6.29
C ASN A 243 8.48 6.33 -7.06
N GLY A 244 8.24 6.85 -8.26
CA GLY A 244 7.11 6.49 -9.12
C GLY A 244 5.76 7.13 -8.74
N VAL A 245 5.66 7.82 -7.61
CA VAL A 245 4.47 8.57 -7.17
C VAL A 245 4.56 10.02 -7.69
N PRO A 246 3.48 10.62 -8.23
CA PRO A 246 3.48 12.04 -8.58
C PRO A 246 3.87 12.90 -7.37
N ALA A 247 4.84 13.80 -7.54
CA ALA A 247 5.27 14.67 -6.45
C ALA A 247 4.18 15.71 -6.15
N SER A 248 3.62 15.68 -4.93
CA SER A 248 2.44 16.47 -4.56
C SER A 248 2.77 17.89 -4.05
N ALA A 249 3.89 18.49 -4.47
CA ALA A 249 4.34 19.81 -4.02
C ALA A 249 4.94 20.64 -5.18
N PRO A 250 4.76 21.97 -5.23
CA PRO A 250 5.07 22.76 -6.43
C PRO A 250 6.51 23.28 -6.52
N ALA A 251 7.34 23.10 -5.50
CA ALA A 251 8.68 23.66 -5.40
C ALA A 251 9.75 22.59 -5.12
N PRO A 252 10.91 22.59 -5.81
CA PRO A 252 11.98 21.62 -5.57
C PRO A 252 12.57 21.65 -4.15
N ALA A 253 12.48 22.77 -3.43
CA ALA A 253 12.93 22.88 -2.04
C ALA A 253 12.15 21.94 -1.09
N ASP A 254 10.83 21.85 -1.25
CA ASP A 254 9.99 20.92 -0.47
C ASP A 254 10.30 19.46 -0.83
N LEU A 255 10.63 19.23 -2.10
CA LEU A 255 11.03 17.91 -2.59
C LEU A 255 12.39 17.50 -2.02
N VAL A 256 13.37 18.41 -1.94
CA VAL A 256 14.65 18.24 -1.22
C VAL A 256 14.41 17.88 0.24
N ALA A 257 13.47 18.54 0.92
CA ALA A 257 13.12 18.25 2.32
C ALA A 257 12.43 16.88 2.49
N SER A 258 11.63 16.45 1.50
CA SER A 258 10.96 15.14 1.50
C SER A 258 11.90 13.94 1.24
N LEU A 259 13.02 14.19 0.55
CA LEU A 259 14.01 13.15 0.24
C LEU A 259 14.74 12.71 1.52
N ASN A 260 14.79 11.40 1.76
CA ASN A 260 15.56 10.83 2.86
C ASN A 260 17.07 11.08 2.65
N ALA A 261 17.75 11.67 3.63
CA ALA A 261 19.18 11.95 3.56
C ALA A 261 20.06 10.69 3.61
N SER A 262 19.56 9.56 4.12
CA SER A 262 20.32 8.31 4.29
C SER A 262 20.22 7.35 3.11
N ARG A 263 19.55 7.72 2.01
CA ARG A 263 19.36 6.86 0.82
C ARG A 263 19.94 7.54 -0.42
N PRO A 264 20.68 6.79 -1.27
CA PRO A 264 21.28 7.34 -2.48
C PRO A 264 20.18 7.84 -3.44
N LEU A 265 20.46 8.91 -4.16
CA LEU A 265 19.51 9.55 -5.09
C LEU A 265 19.92 9.29 -6.53
N ALA A 266 19.00 8.71 -7.30
CA ALA A 266 19.09 8.61 -8.75
C ALA A 266 18.10 9.61 -9.36
N ILE A 267 18.60 10.55 -10.15
CA ILE A 267 17.76 11.44 -10.96
C ILE A 267 17.69 10.82 -12.36
N ILE A 268 16.49 10.46 -12.82
CA ILE A 268 16.25 9.95 -14.17
C ILE A 268 15.65 11.10 -14.98
N ALA A 269 16.45 11.67 -15.88
CA ALA A 269 16.05 12.74 -16.77
C ALA A 269 15.89 12.21 -18.20
N ASP A 270 14.65 12.12 -18.67
CA ASP A 270 14.35 11.82 -20.08
C ASP A 270 14.36 13.12 -20.89
N LEU A 271 15.25 13.22 -21.88
CA LEU A 271 15.47 14.40 -22.72
C LEU A 271 15.67 15.73 -21.94
N PRO A 272 16.66 15.84 -21.01
CA PRO A 272 16.92 17.07 -20.25
C PRO A 272 17.32 18.26 -21.12
N GLU A 273 17.79 18.03 -22.36
CA GLU A 273 17.94 19.07 -23.38
C GLU A 273 16.62 19.78 -23.76
N ARG A 274 15.48 19.30 -23.27
CA ARG A 274 14.13 19.89 -23.41
C ARG A 274 13.50 20.28 -22.08
N PHE A 275 14.30 20.59 -21.06
CA PHE A 275 13.80 21.25 -19.84
C PHE A 275 13.74 22.77 -20.06
N ASP A 276 12.78 23.44 -19.41
CA ASP A 276 12.74 24.90 -19.40
C ASP A 276 13.89 25.48 -18.55
N PRO A 277 14.33 26.73 -18.78
CA PRO A 277 15.46 27.32 -18.06
C PRO A 277 15.29 27.36 -16.54
N HIS A 278 14.06 27.44 -16.01
CA HIS A 278 13.82 27.48 -14.57
C HIS A 278 13.91 26.08 -13.95
N THR A 279 13.36 25.03 -14.59
CA THR A 279 13.63 23.65 -14.16
C THR A 279 15.14 23.35 -14.20
N ALA A 280 15.84 23.76 -15.25
CA ALA A 280 17.28 23.55 -15.36
C ALA A 280 18.07 24.26 -14.25
N ALA A 281 17.70 25.49 -13.88
CA ALA A 281 18.33 26.23 -12.80
C ALA A 281 18.07 25.60 -11.42
N GLU A 282 16.83 25.18 -11.13
CA GLU A 282 16.48 24.58 -9.84
C GLU A 282 16.91 23.12 -9.68
N LEU A 283 17.35 22.45 -10.76
CA LEU A 283 17.98 21.14 -10.64
C LEU A 283 19.34 21.19 -9.94
N GLY A 284 20.06 22.32 -9.95
CA GLY A 284 21.43 22.44 -9.44
C GLY A 284 21.63 21.85 -8.04
N PRO A 285 20.91 22.31 -7.00
CA PRO A 285 21.03 21.78 -5.63
C PRO A 285 20.65 20.29 -5.49
N LEU A 286 19.80 19.77 -6.38
CA LEU A 286 19.42 18.35 -6.38
C LEU A 286 20.44 17.49 -7.12
N LEU A 287 21.11 18.04 -8.15
CA LEU A 287 22.22 17.40 -8.83
C LEU A 287 23.41 17.23 -7.88
N GLU A 288 23.77 18.24 -7.07
CA GLU A 288 24.84 18.14 -6.07
C GLU A 288 24.59 17.01 -5.04
N ARG A 289 23.31 16.68 -4.79
CA ARG A 289 22.88 15.58 -3.92
C ARG A 289 22.73 14.23 -4.64
N ALA A 290 22.70 14.22 -5.97
CA ALA A 290 22.47 13.01 -6.75
C ALA A 290 23.71 12.10 -6.73
N THR A 291 23.52 10.87 -6.25
CA THR A 291 24.53 9.81 -6.34
C THR A 291 24.76 9.42 -7.81
N ILE A 292 23.69 9.41 -8.62
CA ILE A 292 23.77 9.22 -10.06
C ILE A 292 22.74 10.08 -10.81
N LEU A 293 23.18 10.70 -11.91
CA LEU A 293 22.29 11.26 -12.93
C LEU A 293 22.19 10.27 -14.09
N ILE A 294 20.97 9.85 -14.44
CA ILE A 294 20.69 9.03 -15.63
C ILE A 294 19.97 9.91 -16.64
N SER A 295 20.68 10.31 -17.70
CA SER A 295 20.17 11.19 -18.76
C SER A 295 19.90 10.38 -20.02
N GLY A 296 18.65 10.27 -20.44
CA GLY A 296 18.32 9.84 -21.80
C GLY A 296 18.46 11.02 -22.75
N ARG A 297 19.21 10.86 -23.85
CA ARG A 297 19.42 11.91 -24.85
C ARG A 297 19.09 11.44 -26.26
N GLY A 298 18.58 12.37 -27.07
CA GLY A 298 18.49 12.17 -28.52
C GLY A 298 19.84 12.35 -29.21
N ASN A 299 20.11 11.59 -30.28
CA ASN A 299 21.33 11.68 -31.10
C ASN A 299 21.49 13.00 -31.90
N SER A 300 20.78 14.09 -31.54
CA SER A 300 20.73 15.35 -32.29
C SER A 300 21.44 16.54 -31.64
N GLY A 301 22.15 16.32 -30.53
CA GLY A 301 22.98 17.36 -29.88
C GLY A 301 24.45 17.30 -30.33
N PRO A 302 25.22 18.38 -30.14
CA PRO A 302 26.66 18.37 -30.41
C PRO A 302 27.36 17.32 -29.53
N ASP A 303 28.28 16.55 -30.13
CA ASP A 303 28.96 15.44 -29.47
C ASP A 303 29.99 15.94 -28.44
N THR A 304 29.52 16.23 -27.23
CA THR A 304 30.38 16.50 -26.09
C THR A 304 30.90 15.17 -25.56
N GLY A 305 32.05 14.73 -26.07
CA GLY A 305 32.70 13.47 -25.70
C GLY A 305 32.85 13.25 -24.19
N PRO A 306 33.05 11.99 -23.77
CA PRO A 306 32.89 11.56 -22.37
C PRO A 306 33.78 12.36 -21.41
N ARG A 307 33.15 13.04 -20.45
CA ARG A 307 33.85 13.71 -19.35
C ARG A 307 34.28 12.69 -18.28
N PRO A 308 35.29 12.98 -17.44
CA PRO A 308 35.64 12.11 -16.32
C PRO A 308 34.42 11.83 -15.42
N GLY A 309 34.14 10.56 -15.13
CA GLY A 309 32.96 10.14 -14.36
C GLY A 309 31.64 9.99 -15.15
N GLN A 310 31.66 10.18 -16.48
CA GLN A 310 30.50 10.00 -17.36
C GLN A 310 30.60 8.69 -18.14
N THR A 311 29.66 7.78 -17.91
CA THR A 311 29.43 6.60 -18.76
C THR A 311 28.44 6.96 -19.86
N VAL A 312 28.78 6.71 -21.12
CA VAL A 312 27.87 6.88 -22.27
C VAL A 312 27.58 5.51 -22.87
N MET A 313 26.30 5.22 -23.12
CA MET A 313 25.84 3.98 -23.77
C MET A 313 24.80 4.29 -24.84
N THR A 314 24.72 3.47 -25.88
CA THR A 314 23.79 3.65 -27.01
C THR A 314 22.78 2.52 -27.07
N LEU A 315 21.51 2.84 -27.35
CA LEU A 315 20.48 1.84 -27.65
C LEU A 315 20.43 1.55 -29.15
N PRO A 316 20.83 0.34 -29.63
CA PRO A 316 20.82 0.01 -31.06
C PRO A 316 19.40 -0.17 -31.61
N PRO A 317 19.20 -0.21 -32.94
CA PRO A 317 17.97 -0.70 -33.55
C PRO A 317 17.67 -2.16 -33.15
N LEU A 318 16.40 -2.55 -33.15
CA LEU A 318 15.99 -3.95 -32.98
C LEU A 318 16.29 -4.75 -34.25
N SER A 319 16.52 -6.06 -34.11
CA SER A 319 16.69 -6.94 -35.25
C SER A 319 15.41 -7.06 -36.10
N ALA A 320 15.57 -7.37 -37.38
CA ALA A 320 14.48 -7.71 -38.28
C ALA A 320 13.55 -8.80 -37.69
N ARG A 321 14.12 -9.75 -36.93
CA ARG A 321 13.39 -10.82 -36.25
C ARG A 321 12.55 -10.32 -35.07
N ALA A 322 13.04 -9.35 -34.31
CA ALA A 322 12.26 -8.72 -33.23
C ALA A 322 11.14 -7.83 -33.76
N ILE A 323 11.40 -7.07 -34.83
CA ILE A 323 10.36 -6.30 -35.53
C ILE A 323 9.28 -7.22 -36.10
N ARG A 324 9.66 -8.35 -36.73
CA ARG A 324 8.70 -9.36 -37.21
C ARG A 324 7.84 -9.93 -36.08
N ARG A 325 8.43 -10.23 -34.93
CA ARG A 325 7.67 -10.66 -33.73
C ARG A 325 6.68 -9.60 -33.24
N LEU A 326 7.02 -8.32 -33.30
CA LEU A 326 6.09 -7.24 -32.93
C LEU A 326 4.91 -7.14 -33.92
N ILE A 327 5.16 -7.30 -35.21
CA ILE A 327 4.13 -7.44 -36.26
C ILE A 327 3.22 -8.63 -35.99
N ASP A 328 3.79 -9.81 -35.75
CA ASP A 328 3.04 -11.06 -35.58
C ASP A 328 2.09 -11.06 -34.34
N HIS A 329 2.24 -10.07 -33.45
CA HIS A 329 1.44 -9.87 -32.24
C HIS A 329 0.69 -8.51 -32.23
N HIS A 330 0.60 -7.79 -33.35
CA HIS A 330 -0.14 -6.52 -33.45
C HIS A 330 -1.66 -6.77 -33.42
N PRO A 331 -2.47 -5.94 -32.70
CA PRO A 331 -3.90 -6.22 -32.50
C PRO A 331 -4.77 -6.17 -33.77
N ASP A 332 -4.37 -5.45 -34.82
CA ASP A 332 -5.16 -5.28 -36.05
C ASP A 332 -5.09 -6.47 -37.03
N GLY A 333 -4.45 -7.57 -36.63
CA GLY A 333 -4.44 -8.83 -37.38
C GLY A 333 -3.10 -9.20 -38.02
N ARG A 334 -3.01 -10.42 -38.55
CA ARG A 334 -1.81 -10.94 -39.22
C ARG A 334 -1.77 -10.52 -40.68
N LEU A 335 -0.76 -9.74 -41.03
CA LEU A 335 -0.39 -9.46 -42.42
C LEU A 335 0.28 -10.67 -43.09
N GLY A 336 0.04 -10.82 -44.39
CA GLY A 336 0.66 -11.83 -45.23
C GLY A 336 2.17 -11.65 -45.37
N ALA A 337 2.82 -12.67 -45.96
CA ALA A 337 4.27 -12.81 -45.90
C ALA A 337 5.02 -11.61 -46.53
N GLN A 338 4.48 -11.05 -47.62
CA GLN A 338 5.06 -9.92 -48.36
C GLN A 338 4.86 -8.59 -47.64
N ALA A 339 3.63 -8.24 -47.25
CA ALA A 339 3.35 -7.01 -46.49
C ALA A 339 4.15 -6.94 -45.17
N SER A 340 4.21 -8.08 -44.48
CA SER A 340 4.96 -8.23 -43.25
C SER A 340 6.49 -8.23 -43.46
N ALA A 341 6.99 -8.53 -44.67
CA ALA A 341 8.41 -8.37 -45.00
C ALA A 341 8.76 -6.91 -45.34
N TRP A 342 7.90 -6.24 -46.11
CA TRP A 342 7.99 -4.81 -46.42
C TRP A 342 8.02 -3.97 -45.13
N LEU A 343 7.16 -4.28 -44.15
CA LEU A 343 7.14 -3.59 -42.86
C LEU A 343 8.42 -3.78 -42.05
N VAL A 344 8.99 -4.99 -42.03
CA VAL A 344 10.26 -5.25 -41.34
C VAL A 344 11.38 -4.39 -41.93
N GLN A 345 11.40 -4.24 -43.25
CA GLN A 345 12.37 -3.40 -43.96
C GLN A 345 12.15 -1.90 -43.67
N ARG A 346 10.91 -1.41 -43.82
CA ARG A 346 10.55 0.02 -43.64
C ARG A 346 10.63 0.50 -42.19
N ALA A 347 10.42 -0.39 -41.22
CA ALA A 347 10.59 -0.08 -39.80
C ALA A 347 12.05 0.12 -39.38
N ALA A 348 13.03 -0.39 -40.15
CA ALA A 348 14.46 -0.22 -39.92
C ALA A 348 14.93 -0.48 -38.45
N GLY A 349 14.32 -1.44 -37.77
CA GLY A 349 14.62 -1.76 -36.36
C GLY A 349 14.05 -0.77 -35.33
N SER A 350 13.24 0.20 -35.74
CA SER A 350 12.62 1.22 -34.87
C SER A 350 11.14 0.90 -34.58
N PRO A 351 10.75 0.58 -33.33
CA PRO A 351 9.35 0.37 -32.96
C PRO A 351 8.43 1.54 -33.30
N ALA A 352 8.91 2.80 -33.19
CA ALA A 352 8.10 3.96 -33.55
C ALA A 352 8.04 4.23 -35.07
N GLN A 353 8.93 3.65 -35.88
CA GLN A 353 8.74 3.62 -37.34
C GLN A 353 7.85 2.45 -37.75
N LEU A 354 7.93 1.30 -37.05
CA LEU A 354 7.02 0.18 -37.25
C LEU A 354 5.56 0.61 -37.05
N ALA A 355 5.22 1.22 -35.91
CA ALA A 355 3.86 1.69 -35.63
C ALA A 355 3.38 2.74 -36.65
N ARG A 356 4.29 3.60 -37.13
CA ARG A 356 4.05 4.56 -38.22
C ARG A 356 3.66 3.87 -39.52
N TRP A 357 4.52 2.98 -40.01
CA TRP A 357 4.32 2.29 -41.29
C TRP A 357 3.16 1.30 -41.24
N TRP A 358 2.86 0.74 -40.06
CA TRP A 358 1.67 -0.06 -39.84
C TRP A 358 0.39 0.76 -40.06
N ALA A 359 0.23 1.86 -39.31
CA ALA A 359 -0.92 2.75 -39.45
C ALA A 359 -1.03 3.31 -40.87
N ALA A 360 0.09 3.66 -41.49
CA ALA A 360 0.19 4.12 -42.87
C ALA A 360 -0.35 3.11 -43.89
N LEU A 361 0.10 1.84 -43.83
CA LEU A 361 -0.36 0.78 -44.73
C LEU A 361 -1.84 0.50 -44.62
N HIS A 362 -2.35 0.38 -43.38
CA HIS A 362 -3.75 0.09 -43.14
C HIS A 362 -4.67 1.25 -43.55
N LEU A 363 -4.21 2.49 -43.40
CA LEU A 363 -4.92 3.68 -43.90
C LEU A 363 -4.98 3.69 -45.43
N GLU A 364 -3.85 3.52 -46.11
CA GLU A 364 -3.77 3.54 -47.58
C GLU A 364 -4.59 2.41 -48.22
N ALA A 365 -4.51 1.20 -47.66
CA ALA A 365 -5.29 0.05 -48.12
C ALA A 365 -6.81 0.30 -47.95
N SER A 366 -7.22 0.87 -46.81
CA SER A 366 -8.61 1.26 -46.54
C SER A 366 -9.12 2.32 -47.54
N LEU A 367 -8.32 3.36 -47.81
CA LEU A 367 -8.62 4.39 -48.81
C LEU A 367 -8.77 3.86 -50.23
N ARG A 368 -8.07 2.75 -50.55
CA ARG A 368 -8.15 2.05 -51.84
C ARG A 368 -9.20 0.94 -51.88
N HIS A 369 -9.91 0.71 -50.77
CA HIS A 369 -10.86 -0.39 -50.58
C HIS A 369 -10.26 -1.78 -50.90
N GLN A 370 -8.98 -1.97 -50.57
CA GLN A 370 -8.23 -3.21 -50.72
C GLN A 370 -7.72 -3.69 -49.35
N THR A 371 -7.43 -4.97 -49.20
CA THR A 371 -6.61 -5.42 -48.06
C THR A 371 -5.15 -5.00 -48.25
N VAL A 372 -4.38 -4.92 -47.16
CA VAL A 372 -2.96 -4.53 -47.20
C VAL A 372 -2.14 -5.50 -48.08
N ASP A 373 -2.48 -6.79 -48.08
CA ASP A 373 -1.83 -7.80 -48.92
C ASP A 373 -2.27 -7.74 -50.40
N GLU A 374 -3.53 -7.38 -50.70
CA GLU A 374 -3.98 -7.12 -52.08
C GLU A 374 -3.35 -5.84 -52.65
N MET A 375 -3.20 -4.80 -51.84
CA MET A 375 -2.56 -3.55 -52.25
C MET A 375 -1.08 -3.78 -52.58
N ILE A 376 -0.34 -4.46 -51.69
CA ILE A 376 1.08 -4.77 -51.90
C ILE A 376 1.26 -5.81 -53.02
N GLY A 377 0.43 -6.85 -53.09
CA GLY A 377 0.47 -7.85 -54.15
C GLY A 377 0.09 -7.29 -55.53
N GLY A 378 -0.90 -6.39 -55.58
CA GLY A 378 -1.40 -5.76 -56.80
C GLY A 378 -0.39 -4.79 -57.43
N GLU A 379 0.29 -3.95 -56.65
CA GLU A 379 1.33 -3.05 -57.19
C GLU A 379 2.60 -3.83 -57.60
N LEU A 380 2.96 -4.92 -56.89
CA LEU A 380 4.11 -5.77 -57.26
C LEU A 380 3.87 -6.59 -58.54
N VAL A 381 2.63 -7.00 -58.83
CA VAL A 381 2.26 -7.68 -60.09
C VAL A 381 1.99 -6.66 -61.21
N GLY A 382 1.35 -5.54 -60.89
CA GLY A 382 1.05 -4.45 -61.84
C GLY A 382 2.31 -3.80 -62.42
N GLY A 383 3.37 -3.67 -61.62
CA GLY A 383 4.69 -3.19 -62.09
C GLY A 383 5.31 -4.05 -63.21
N ALA A 384 4.93 -5.34 -63.31
CA ALA A 384 5.39 -6.23 -64.38
C ALA A 384 4.51 -6.21 -65.64
N GLN A 385 3.27 -5.71 -65.56
CA GLN A 385 2.33 -5.66 -66.69
C GLN A 385 2.18 -4.25 -67.30
N ALA A 386 2.45 -3.18 -66.55
CA ALA A 386 2.37 -1.79 -67.04
C ALA A 386 3.45 -1.39 -68.07
N GLN A 387 4.37 -2.29 -68.45
CA GLN A 387 5.43 -2.05 -69.44
C GLN A 387 5.30 -2.87 -70.75
N ARG A 388 4.10 -3.40 -71.09
CA ARG A 388 3.87 -4.04 -72.40
C ARG A 388 2.66 -3.44 -73.13
N GLY A 389 2.92 -2.35 -73.86
CA GLY A 389 1.91 -1.65 -74.66
C GLY A 389 2.47 -0.53 -75.55
N GLY A 390 3.61 -0.77 -76.23
CA GLY A 390 4.26 0.21 -77.12
C GLY A 390 5.32 -0.43 -78.02
N GLU A 391 4.92 -0.67 -79.27
CA GLU A 391 5.67 -0.97 -80.51
C GLU A 391 7.19 -1.25 -80.48
N GLY A 392 7.60 -2.35 -81.16
CA GLY A 392 8.95 -2.50 -81.74
C GLY A 392 9.75 -3.74 -81.28
N PRO A 393 10.14 -4.67 -82.19
CA PRO A 393 10.99 -5.80 -81.86
C PRO A 393 12.48 -5.54 -82.15
N ALA A 394 13.34 -5.49 -81.12
CA ALA A 394 14.80 -5.51 -81.27
C ALA A 394 15.53 -6.05 -80.03
N ASP A 395 15.85 -7.34 -80.08
CA ASP A 395 17.19 -7.93 -79.90
C ASP A 395 18.02 -7.81 -78.58
N LEU A 396 18.81 -8.86 -78.34
CA LEU A 396 20.00 -8.98 -77.46
C LEU A 396 19.89 -8.85 -75.91
N GLY A 397 20.03 -10.01 -75.23
CA GLY A 397 21.32 -10.40 -74.63
C GLY A 397 21.79 -9.85 -73.26
N ALA A 398 21.83 -10.77 -72.27
CA ALA A 398 22.87 -10.98 -71.25
C ALA A 398 23.02 -10.11 -69.96
N SER A 399 23.24 -10.85 -68.84
CA SER A 399 24.14 -10.55 -67.69
C SER A 399 23.67 -9.71 -66.48
N ALA A 400 24.34 -9.98 -65.33
CA ALA A 400 24.38 -9.24 -64.03
C ALA A 400 23.14 -9.33 -63.09
N SER A 401 23.22 -9.22 -61.75
CA SER A 401 24.33 -9.21 -60.75
C SER A 401 23.79 -9.36 -59.29
N ASP A 402 24.67 -9.36 -58.29
CA ASP A 402 24.48 -9.50 -56.82
C ASP A 402 23.15 -9.06 -56.16
N PRO A 403 22.61 -9.85 -55.20
CA PRO A 403 21.45 -9.45 -54.39
C PRO A 403 21.77 -8.35 -53.35
N ASP A 404 23.04 -8.16 -52.96
CA ASP A 404 23.47 -7.11 -52.02
C ASP A 404 23.65 -5.71 -52.67
N THR A 405 23.44 -5.60 -53.99
CA THR A 405 23.48 -4.30 -54.72
C THR A 405 22.11 -3.84 -55.24
N ALA A 406 21.05 -4.57 -54.93
CA ALA A 406 19.68 -4.13 -55.16
C ALA A 406 19.34 -2.95 -54.24
N GLY A 407 19.58 -1.73 -54.71
CA GLY A 407 19.03 -0.52 -54.11
C GLY A 407 17.51 -0.66 -53.93
N PRO A 408 16.92 -0.05 -52.89
CA PRO A 408 15.51 -0.24 -52.58
C PRO A 408 14.65 0.09 -53.80
N ALA A 409 13.74 -0.81 -54.16
CA ALA A 409 12.77 -0.57 -55.21
C ALA A 409 12.09 0.79 -54.99
N PRO A 410 11.88 1.60 -56.05
CA PRO A 410 11.37 2.95 -55.90
C PRO A 410 10.05 2.90 -55.13
N ALA A 411 10.00 3.68 -54.05
CA ALA A 411 8.83 3.81 -53.20
C ALA A 411 7.58 4.10 -54.05
N PRO A 412 6.49 3.32 -53.93
CA PRO A 412 5.23 3.70 -54.55
C PRO A 412 4.80 5.06 -54.01
N HIS A 413 4.22 5.90 -54.88
CA HIS A 413 4.12 7.35 -54.69
C HIS A 413 3.46 7.83 -53.38
N TRP A 414 2.70 6.97 -52.71
CA TRP A 414 2.03 7.24 -51.44
C TRP A 414 2.97 7.24 -50.21
N GLU A 415 4.11 6.53 -50.26
CA GLU A 415 5.04 6.44 -49.11
C GLU A 415 5.60 7.80 -48.66
N ALA A 416 5.80 8.74 -49.61
CA ALA A 416 6.34 10.07 -49.32
C ALA A 416 5.43 10.92 -48.42
N SER A 417 4.11 10.62 -48.41
CA SER A 417 3.10 11.33 -47.61
C SER A 417 3.08 10.88 -46.14
N LEU A 418 3.49 9.64 -45.87
CA LEU A 418 3.22 8.97 -44.58
C LEU A 418 4.39 8.96 -43.59
N ALA A 419 5.61 9.28 -44.03
CA ALA A 419 6.79 9.33 -43.16
C ALA A 419 6.75 10.46 -42.09
N GLN A 420 5.87 11.45 -42.24
CA GLN A 420 5.99 12.74 -41.54
C GLN A 420 5.40 12.81 -40.11
N HIS A 421 4.56 11.86 -39.66
CA HIS A 421 3.47 12.25 -38.72
C HIS A 421 3.23 11.53 -37.36
N LEU A 422 4.06 10.61 -36.85
CA LEU A 422 3.73 9.89 -35.59
C LEU A 422 4.90 9.56 -34.62
N PRO A 423 4.85 10.06 -33.36
CA PRO A 423 5.54 9.54 -32.18
C PRO A 423 4.63 8.67 -31.27
N VAL A 424 5.17 8.09 -30.17
CA VAL A 424 4.60 6.92 -29.45
C VAL A 424 4.71 7.02 -27.91
N TRP A 425 3.75 6.40 -27.20
CA TRP A 425 3.46 6.28 -25.74
C TRP A 425 4.06 5.00 -25.08
N PRO A 426 4.10 4.74 -23.71
CA PRO A 426 2.91 4.28 -22.90
C PRO A 426 2.97 4.21 -21.32
N LYS A 427 1.85 3.77 -20.67
CA LYS A 427 1.66 2.95 -19.40
C LYS A 427 0.18 3.07 -18.89
N LEU A 428 -0.51 2.17 -18.14
CA LEU A 428 -0.50 0.69 -17.88
C LEU A 428 -1.81 0.28 -17.11
N HIS A 429 -2.22 -1.01 -17.00
CA HIS A 429 -3.53 -1.47 -16.43
C HIS A 429 -3.52 -2.83 -15.65
N LEU A 430 -4.66 -3.23 -15.02
CA LEU A 430 -4.92 -4.52 -14.34
C LEU A 430 -6.23 -5.23 -14.86
N PRO A 431 -6.35 -6.59 -14.89
CA PRO A 431 -7.50 -7.31 -15.49
C PRO A 431 -8.45 -8.10 -14.52
N TYR A 432 -9.69 -8.27 -14.99
CA TYR A 432 -10.87 -8.89 -14.32
C TYR A 432 -10.89 -10.45 -14.34
N LEU A 433 -11.93 -11.07 -13.73
CA LEU A 433 -12.20 -12.53 -13.76
C LEU A 433 -13.61 -12.83 -14.33
N HIS A 434 -13.69 -13.51 -15.48
CA HIS A 434 -14.98 -13.87 -16.10
C HIS A 434 -15.50 -15.27 -15.72
N ALA A 435 -14.61 -16.21 -15.43
CA ALA A 435 -14.92 -17.65 -15.32
C ALA A 435 -15.61 -18.11 -14.00
N ARG A 436 -16.13 -17.20 -13.17
CA ARG A 436 -16.69 -17.52 -11.84
C ARG A 436 -17.95 -16.70 -11.50
N MET A 437 -18.69 -16.24 -12.50
CA MET A 437 -19.82 -15.30 -12.30
C MET A 437 -20.92 -15.86 -11.37
N GLY A 438 -21.26 -17.14 -11.50
CA GLY A 438 -22.22 -17.80 -10.60
C GLY A 438 -21.74 -17.85 -9.14
N GLN A 439 -20.43 -18.01 -8.90
CA GLN A 439 -19.86 -17.95 -7.55
C GLN A 439 -19.81 -16.53 -6.98
N ILE A 440 -19.57 -15.53 -7.84
CA ILE A 440 -19.66 -14.12 -7.45
C ILE A 440 -21.11 -13.83 -7.04
N GLN A 441 -22.09 -14.10 -7.91
CA GLN A 441 -23.52 -13.94 -7.60
C GLN A 441 -23.92 -14.66 -6.31
N ARG A 442 -23.54 -15.94 -6.15
CA ARG A 442 -23.80 -16.69 -4.92
C ARG A 442 -23.13 -16.09 -3.69
N GLY A 443 -21.91 -15.58 -3.82
CA GLY A 443 -21.23 -14.83 -2.76
C GLY A 443 -21.96 -13.54 -2.39
N LEU A 444 -22.47 -12.79 -3.36
CA LEU A 444 -23.26 -11.58 -3.14
C LEU A 444 -24.65 -11.89 -2.52
N GLU A 445 -25.28 -13.02 -2.85
CA GLU A 445 -26.51 -13.52 -2.20
C GLU A 445 -26.28 -13.88 -0.72
N LEU A 446 -25.24 -14.67 -0.46
CA LEU A 446 -24.83 -15.05 0.89
C LEU A 446 -24.48 -13.80 1.70
N TRP A 447 -23.77 -12.84 1.09
CA TRP A 447 -23.44 -11.55 1.69
C TRP A 447 -24.66 -10.73 2.10
N ARG A 448 -25.72 -10.67 1.27
CA ARG A 448 -26.95 -9.94 1.64
C ARG A 448 -27.56 -10.44 2.95
N THR A 449 -27.41 -11.73 3.24
CA THR A 449 -28.04 -12.42 4.37
C THR A 449 -27.11 -12.70 5.56
N HIS A 450 -25.79 -12.75 5.36
CA HIS A 450 -24.82 -13.15 6.39
C HIS A 450 -23.73 -12.08 6.60
N ALA A 451 -23.44 -11.76 7.87
CA ALA A 451 -22.40 -10.77 8.20
C ALA A 451 -20.97 -11.30 8.05
N LEU A 452 -20.80 -12.62 8.05
CA LEU A 452 -19.53 -13.32 7.87
C LEU A 452 -19.62 -14.21 6.63
N LEU A 453 -18.74 -13.98 5.65
CA LEU A 453 -18.59 -14.79 4.45
C LEU A 453 -17.18 -15.39 4.39
N THR A 454 -17.07 -16.70 4.61
CA THR A 454 -15.81 -17.42 4.45
C THR A 454 -15.72 -18.00 3.04
N VAL A 455 -14.80 -17.46 2.24
CA VAL A 455 -14.43 -18.04 0.94
C VAL A 455 -13.46 -19.17 1.19
N THR A 456 -13.97 -20.40 1.18
CA THR A 456 -13.19 -21.61 1.50
C THR A 456 -12.60 -22.24 0.26
N GLY A 457 -11.35 -22.68 0.29
CA GLY A 457 -10.80 -23.49 -0.78
C GLY A 457 -9.28 -23.58 -0.78
N PRO A 458 -8.71 -24.61 -1.44
CA PRO A 458 -7.28 -24.89 -1.36
C PRO A 458 -6.39 -23.70 -1.78
N GLU A 459 -5.32 -23.46 -1.01
CA GLU A 459 -4.22 -22.54 -1.37
C GLU A 459 -3.88 -22.59 -2.87
N GLY A 460 -3.86 -21.42 -3.52
CA GLY A 460 -3.46 -21.27 -4.92
C GLY A 460 -4.58 -21.44 -5.96
N ARG A 461 -5.83 -21.68 -5.56
CA ARG A 461 -6.98 -21.79 -6.49
C ARG A 461 -7.75 -20.48 -6.75
N GLY A 462 -7.45 -19.42 -5.99
CA GLY A 462 -7.99 -18.07 -6.23
C GLY A 462 -8.99 -17.55 -5.19
N THR A 463 -9.06 -18.15 -4.00
CA THR A 463 -9.90 -17.68 -2.87
C THR A 463 -9.70 -16.19 -2.57
N HIS A 464 -8.44 -15.74 -2.45
CA HIS A 464 -8.09 -14.32 -2.28
C HIS A 464 -8.62 -13.41 -3.39
N ARG A 465 -8.51 -13.85 -4.66
CA ARG A 465 -8.96 -13.05 -5.81
C ARG A 465 -10.50 -12.99 -5.90
N LEU A 466 -11.19 -14.07 -5.54
CA LEU A 466 -12.65 -14.08 -5.42
C LEU A 466 -13.12 -13.19 -4.26
N ALA A 467 -12.46 -13.24 -3.10
CA ALA A 467 -12.74 -12.36 -1.97
C ALA A 467 -12.52 -10.88 -2.28
N LEU A 468 -11.41 -10.52 -2.94
CA LEU A 468 -11.18 -9.15 -3.44
C LEU A 468 -12.25 -8.71 -4.45
N GLN A 469 -12.66 -9.59 -5.37
CA GLN A 469 -13.72 -9.28 -6.32
C GLN A 469 -15.05 -9.03 -5.59
N LEU A 470 -15.43 -9.90 -4.65
CA LEU A 470 -16.63 -9.73 -3.83
C LEU A 470 -16.60 -8.43 -3.03
N ALA A 471 -15.46 -8.07 -2.42
CA ALA A 471 -15.28 -6.79 -1.75
C ALA A 471 -15.44 -5.60 -2.72
N ALA A 472 -14.85 -5.67 -3.91
CA ALA A 472 -14.92 -4.60 -4.90
C ALA A 472 -16.34 -4.40 -5.47
N GLU A 473 -17.05 -5.49 -5.79
CA GLU A 473 -18.45 -5.43 -6.23
C GLU A 473 -19.37 -4.88 -5.12
N GLN A 474 -19.12 -5.21 -3.85
CA GLN A 474 -19.89 -4.69 -2.71
C GLN A 474 -19.68 -3.20 -2.49
N LEU A 475 -18.42 -2.71 -2.54
CA LEU A 475 -18.13 -1.28 -2.50
C LEU A 475 -18.76 -0.53 -3.69
N ALA A 476 -18.68 -1.11 -4.90
CA ALA A 476 -19.31 -0.56 -6.09
C ALA A 476 -20.85 -0.54 -6.01
N SER A 477 -21.46 -1.48 -5.26
CA SER A 477 -22.91 -1.49 -4.98
C SER A 477 -23.36 -0.46 -3.93
N GLY A 478 -22.42 0.33 -3.38
CA GLY A 478 -22.71 1.40 -2.43
C GLY A 478 -22.92 0.95 -0.98
N TRP A 479 -22.55 -0.30 -0.62
CA TRP A 479 -22.82 -0.82 0.72
C TRP A 479 -21.87 -0.26 1.79
N PRO A 480 -22.38 0.27 2.93
CA PRO A 480 -23.74 0.77 3.17
C PRO A 480 -23.87 2.27 2.86
N HIS A 481 -22.75 2.99 2.71
CA HIS A 481 -22.62 4.36 2.19
C HIS A 481 -21.21 4.54 1.61
N ALA A 482 -20.99 5.60 0.82
CA ALA A 482 -19.68 5.96 0.24
C ALA A 482 -18.54 6.24 1.27
N ALA A 483 -18.84 6.18 2.57
CA ALA A 483 -17.88 6.34 3.66
C ALA A 483 -17.28 5.01 4.18
N ALA A 484 -17.79 3.84 3.76
CA ALA A 484 -17.28 2.56 4.24
C ALA A 484 -15.84 2.30 3.79
N ARG A 485 -14.99 1.91 4.75
CA ARG A 485 -13.58 1.59 4.50
C ARG A 485 -13.39 0.08 4.40
N LEU A 486 -12.75 -0.34 3.31
CA LEU A 486 -12.18 -1.67 3.16
C LEU A 486 -10.83 -1.72 3.86
N HIS A 487 -10.71 -2.57 4.88
CA HIS A 487 -9.44 -2.85 5.55
C HIS A 487 -8.99 -4.27 5.18
N LEU A 488 -7.91 -4.35 4.41
CA LEU A 488 -7.24 -5.61 4.05
C LEU A 488 -6.26 -5.99 5.17
N VAL A 489 -6.49 -7.12 5.83
CA VAL A 489 -5.66 -7.61 6.95
C VAL A 489 -5.10 -8.98 6.59
N SER A 490 -3.81 -9.05 6.27
CA SER A 490 -3.12 -10.34 6.14
C SER A 490 -2.83 -10.93 7.52
N LEU A 491 -3.44 -12.08 7.81
CA LEU A 491 -3.21 -12.86 9.04
C LEU A 491 -2.20 -14.00 8.83
N ALA A 492 -1.58 -14.09 7.64
CA ALA A 492 -0.52 -15.06 7.36
C ALA A 492 0.65 -14.95 8.34
N GLY A 493 0.95 -16.04 9.06
CA GLY A 493 2.00 -16.09 10.08
C GLY A 493 1.56 -15.64 11.49
N ILE A 494 0.33 -15.14 11.64
CA ILE A 494 -0.27 -14.85 12.95
C ILE A 494 -0.83 -16.15 13.53
N ARG A 495 -0.59 -16.41 14.83
CA ARG A 495 -0.83 -17.73 15.45
C ARG A 495 -1.68 -17.70 16.71
N SER A 496 -2.14 -16.53 17.16
CA SER A 496 -2.95 -16.40 18.37
C SER A 496 -4.13 -15.44 18.17
N PRO A 497 -5.27 -15.66 18.87
CA PRO A 497 -6.44 -14.79 18.79
C PRO A 497 -6.14 -13.32 19.13
N GLU A 498 -5.28 -13.07 20.12
CA GLU A 498 -4.99 -11.71 20.59
C GLU A 498 -4.02 -10.99 19.63
N ALA A 499 -3.07 -11.70 19.01
CA ALA A 499 -2.28 -11.14 17.92
C ALA A 499 -3.15 -10.81 16.70
N THR A 500 -4.17 -11.62 16.39
CA THR A 500 -5.14 -11.33 15.33
C THR A 500 -5.94 -10.06 15.62
N LEU A 501 -6.47 -9.91 16.84
CA LEU A 501 -7.14 -8.67 17.27
C LEU A 501 -6.21 -7.46 17.12
N ALA A 502 -4.97 -7.56 17.58
CA ALA A 502 -3.98 -6.48 17.47
C ALA A 502 -3.64 -6.13 16.00
N HIS A 503 -3.63 -7.10 15.08
CA HIS A 503 -3.39 -6.85 13.66
C HIS A 503 -4.58 -6.18 12.97
N ILE A 504 -5.81 -6.57 13.31
CA ILE A 504 -7.02 -5.90 12.80
C ILE A 504 -7.06 -4.45 13.32
N MET A 505 -6.85 -4.25 14.62
CA MET A 505 -6.77 -2.91 15.21
C MET A 505 -5.67 -2.05 14.57
N ALA A 506 -4.48 -2.62 14.34
CA ALA A 506 -3.38 -1.91 13.69
C ALA A 506 -3.70 -1.50 12.25
N ALA A 507 -4.48 -2.31 11.52
CA ALA A 507 -4.96 -1.97 10.18
C ALA A 507 -6.08 -0.91 10.17
N LEU A 508 -6.85 -0.78 11.26
CA LEU A 508 -7.85 0.29 11.45
C LEU A 508 -7.19 1.63 11.83
N LEU A 509 -6.19 1.58 12.71
CA LEU A 509 -5.55 2.76 13.31
C LEU A 509 -4.31 3.26 12.53
N GLY A 510 -3.71 2.41 11.70
CA GLY A 510 -2.48 2.73 10.94
C GLY A 510 -1.17 2.57 11.72
N TYR A 511 -1.21 2.08 12.96
CA TYR A 511 -0.04 1.84 13.81
C TYR A 511 -0.24 0.61 14.72
N PRO A 512 0.83 -0.05 15.22
CA PRO A 512 0.69 -1.24 16.07
C PRO A 512 0.14 -0.89 17.46
N VAL A 513 -0.72 -1.77 18.00
CA VAL A 513 -1.35 -1.57 19.32
C VAL A 513 -0.73 -2.44 20.41
N ALA A 514 -0.52 -1.83 21.57
CA ALA A 514 0.02 -2.47 22.77
C ALA A 514 -0.94 -3.48 23.43
N TYR A 515 -2.24 -3.21 23.35
CA TYR A 515 -3.30 -4.02 23.94
C TYR A 515 -4.44 -4.18 22.92
N ALA A 516 -5.06 -5.36 22.89
CA ALA A 516 -6.18 -5.67 22.02
C ALA A 516 -7.14 -6.64 22.71
N ASP A 517 -8.42 -6.29 22.74
CA ASP A 517 -9.52 -7.12 23.20
C ASP A 517 -10.75 -6.96 22.27
N VAL A 518 -11.79 -7.78 22.46
CA VAL A 518 -13.01 -7.70 21.67
C VAL A 518 -13.78 -6.39 21.91
N PRO A 519 -14.04 -5.92 23.16
CA PRO A 519 -14.74 -4.66 23.40
C PRO A 519 -14.09 -3.41 22.79
N LEU A 520 -12.76 -3.35 22.71
CA LEU A 520 -11.98 -2.27 22.14
C LEU A 520 -12.02 -2.30 20.62
N LEU A 521 -11.77 -3.46 20.01
CA LEU A 521 -11.91 -3.61 18.56
C LEU A 521 -13.35 -3.32 18.12
N SER A 522 -14.35 -3.77 18.87
CA SER A 522 -15.77 -3.50 18.57
C SER A 522 -16.11 -2.02 18.65
N ARG A 523 -15.55 -1.28 19.63
CA ARG A 523 -15.69 0.19 19.69
C ARG A 523 -15.07 0.89 18.48
N LEU A 524 -13.97 0.40 17.93
CA LEU A 524 -13.37 0.96 16.71
C LEU A 524 -14.22 0.65 15.47
N LEU A 525 -14.70 -0.60 15.37
CA LEU A 525 -15.53 -1.07 14.26
C LEU A 525 -16.91 -0.41 14.21
N ASN A 526 -17.52 -0.11 15.35
CA ASN A 526 -18.84 0.53 15.42
C ASN A 526 -18.82 2.04 15.18
N ARG A 527 -17.65 2.67 14.95
CA ARG A 527 -17.57 4.10 14.61
C ARG A 527 -18.11 4.44 13.23
N GLN A 528 -17.93 3.51 12.30
CA GLN A 528 -18.34 3.64 10.91
C GLN A 528 -18.48 2.23 10.33
N PRO A 529 -19.45 1.98 9.43
CA PRO A 529 -19.59 0.68 8.81
C PRO A 529 -18.29 0.24 8.11
N THR A 530 -17.79 -0.91 8.51
CA THR A 530 -16.45 -1.38 8.16
C THR A 530 -16.54 -2.71 7.40
N LEU A 531 -15.81 -2.79 6.29
CA LEU A 531 -15.60 -4.02 5.53
C LEU A 531 -14.20 -4.58 5.88
N LEU A 532 -14.16 -5.63 6.70
CA LEU A 532 -12.93 -6.35 6.99
C LEU A 532 -12.72 -7.47 5.96
N MET A 533 -11.58 -7.47 5.29
CA MET A 533 -11.11 -8.65 4.56
C MET A 533 -9.93 -9.27 5.30
N LEU A 534 -10.15 -10.45 5.86
CA LEU A 534 -9.14 -11.21 6.61
C LEU A 534 -8.52 -12.26 5.69
N ASP A 535 -7.26 -12.06 5.32
CA ASP A 535 -6.55 -12.94 4.41
C ASP A 535 -5.75 -14.02 5.15
N ARG A 536 -6.08 -15.28 4.88
CA ARG A 536 -5.35 -16.49 5.30
C ARG A 536 -5.00 -16.53 6.81
N PRO A 537 -6.01 -16.57 7.71
CA PRO A 537 -5.78 -16.89 9.11
C PRO A 537 -5.37 -18.36 9.26
N GLU A 538 -4.39 -18.61 10.14
CA GLU A 538 -4.18 -19.95 10.68
C GLU A 538 -5.42 -20.37 11.50
N PRO A 539 -5.89 -21.64 11.46
CA PRO A 539 -7.14 -22.04 12.12
C PRO A 539 -7.22 -21.71 13.63
N TYR A 540 -6.08 -21.69 14.31
CA TYR A 540 -5.97 -21.36 15.74
C TYR A 540 -5.91 -19.86 16.02
N ALA A 541 -5.60 -19.03 15.02
CA ALA A 541 -5.46 -17.58 15.14
C ALA A 541 -6.79 -16.83 14.98
N LEU A 542 -7.79 -17.43 14.34
CA LEU A 542 -9.13 -16.87 14.17
C LEU A 542 -10.21 -17.92 14.51
N PRO A 543 -10.34 -18.31 15.79
CA PRO A 543 -11.30 -19.33 16.19
C PRO A 543 -12.76 -18.84 16.04
N ALA A 544 -13.67 -19.75 15.70
CA ALA A 544 -15.11 -19.51 15.58
C ALA A 544 -15.70 -18.60 16.68
N ARG A 545 -15.33 -18.85 17.94
CA ARG A 545 -15.79 -18.09 19.10
C ARG A 545 -15.42 -16.60 19.01
N LEU A 546 -14.22 -16.26 18.55
CA LEU A 546 -13.78 -14.87 18.40
C LEU A 546 -14.62 -14.12 17.37
N LEU A 547 -14.95 -14.78 16.25
CA LEU A 547 -15.81 -14.21 15.22
C LEU A 547 -17.24 -14.00 15.73
N SER A 548 -17.80 -14.98 16.43
CA SER A 548 -19.11 -14.85 17.08
C SER A 548 -19.15 -13.72 18.10
N GLU A 549 -18.11 -13.59 18.95
CA GLU A 549 -17.99 -12.51 19.94
C GLU A 549 -17.85 -11.14 19.27
N LEU A 550 -16.99 -10.98 18.25
CA LEU A 550 -16.85 -9.72 17.51
C LEU A 550 -18.15 -9.31 16.84
N ARG A 551 -18.87 -10.26 16.25
CA ARG A 551 -20.14 -10.02 15.54
C ARG A 551 -21.28 -9.68 16.49
N GLN A 552 -21.32 -10.29 17.69
CA GLN A 552 -22.27 -9.92 18.75
C GLN A 552 -22.09 -8.47 19.21
N HIS A 553 -20.84 -7.99 19.29
CA HIS A 553 -20.52 -6.64 19.73
C HIS A 553 -20.46 -5.62 18.58
N SER A 554 -20.38 -6.08 17.32
CA SER A 554 -20.22 -5.23 16.12
C SER A 554 -21.15 -5.68 14.97
N PRO A 555 -22.48 -5.59 15.11
CA PRO A 555 -23.44 -6.14 14.15
C PRO A 555 -23.36 -5.52 12.75
N ASP A 556 -22.94 -4.25 12.65
CA ASP A 556 -22.80 -3.53 11.37
C ASP A 556 -21.47 -3.83 10.65
N THR A 557 -20.56 -4.58 11.26
CA THR A 557 -19.31 -5.00 10.62
C THR A 557 -19.55 -6.20 9.74
N ARG A 558 -19.11 -6.12 8.48
CA ARG A 558 -19.12 -7.25 7.56
C ARG A 558 -17.71 -7.78 7.33
N MET A 559 -17.57 -9.09 7.27
CA MET A 559 -16.28 -9.78 7.20
C MET A 559 -16.24 -10.75 6.01
N ILE A 560 -15.23 -10.59 5.14
CA ILE A 560 -14.86 -11.62 4.16
C ILE A 560 -13.58 -12.29 4.65
N VAL A 561 -13.59 -13.60 4.85
CA VAL A 561 -12.41 -14.37 5.29
C VAL A 561 -12.01 -15.34 4.19
N THR A 562 -10.71 -15.46 3.91
CA THR A 562 -10.17 -16.49 3.00
C THR A 562 -9.51 -17.59 3.82
N ALA A 563 -9.95 -18.84 3.67
CA ALA A 563 -9.45 -19.97 4.46
C ALA A 563 -9.44 -21.27 3.63
N ASP A 564 -8.66 -22.27 4.03
CA ASP A 564 -8.71 -23.60 3.38
C ASP A 564 -9.98 -24.40 3.73
N ALA A 565 -10.61 -24.10 4.87
CA ALA A 565 -11.78 -24.80 5.40
C ALA A 565 -12.73 -23.82 6.13
N PRO A 566 -14.01 -24.19 6.38
CA PRO A 566 -14.94 -23.41 7.19
C PRO A 566 -14.38 -23.14 8.60
N LEU A 567 -14.69 -21.98 9.16
CA LEU A 567 -14.19 -21.54 10.46
C LEU A 567 -15.03 -22.09 11.62
N GLY A 568 -16.27 -22.50 11.34
CA GLY A 568 -17.24 -23.02 12.31
C GLY A 568 -17.95 -21.94 13.13
N ALA A 569 -18.01 -20.71 12.62
CA ALA A 569 -18.57 -19.56 13.34
C ALA A 569 -20.10 -19.49 13.23
N ALA A 570 -20.74 -18.82 14.19
CA ALA A 570 -22.20 -18.65 14.17
C ALA A 570 -22.62 -17.72 13.02
N GLU A 571 -23.60 -18.14 12.22
CA GLU A 571 -24.07 -17.45 11.00
C GLU A 571 -22.95 -17.20 9.97
N GLU A 572 -21.96 -18.09 9.92
CA GLU A 572 -20.98 -18.17 8.84
C GLU A 572 -21.64 -18.63 7.53
N ALA A 573 -21.66 -17.76 6.52
CA ALA A 573 -21.85 -18.21 5.15
C ALA A 573 -20.54 -18.80 4.62
N VAL A 574 -20.55 -20.08 4.28
CA VAL A 574 -19.44 -20.71 3.57
C VAL A 574 -19.68 -20.60 2.07
N LEU A 575 -18.80 -19.90 1.37
CA LEU A 575 -18.72 -19.94 -0.10
C LEU A 575 -17.56 -20.86 -0.49
N PRO A 576 -17.81 -22.16 -0.76
CA PRO A 576 -16.77 -23.04 -1.27
C PRO A 576 -16.36 -22.58 -2.66
N LEU A 577 -15.05 -22.46 -2.86
CA LEU A 577 -14.43 -22.26 -4.15
C LEU A 577 -14.53 -23.56 -4.94
N LEU A 578 -15.71 -23.75 -5.53
CA LEU A 578 -16.00 -24.84 -6.46
C LEU A 578 -14.93 -24.90 -7.56
N PRO A 579 -14.65 -26.10 -8.08
CA PRO A 579 -13.99 -26.24 -9.36
C PRO A 579 -14.74 -25.40 -10.40
N VAL A 580 -14.00 -24.65 -11.22
CA VAL A 580 -14.52 -24.09 -12.48
C VAL A 580 -15.08 -25.28 -13.26
N THR A 581 -16.34 -25.22 -13.68
CA THR A 581 -16.99 -26.32 -14.40
C THR A 581 -16.55 -26.40 -15.85
N ASP A 582 -16.78 -27.53 -16.52
CA ASP A 582 -16.64 -27.65 -17.98
C ASP A 582 -17.37 -26.52 -18.70
N ALA A 583 -18.59 -26.19 -18.28
CA ALA A 583 -19.38 -25.08 -18.83
C ALA A 583 -18.77 -23.70 -18.55
N GLU A 584 -18.14 -23.45 -17.40
CA GLU A 584 -17.45 -22.18 -17.10
C GLU A 584 -16.09 -22.06 -17.80
N VAL A 585 -15.34 -23.16 -17.93
CA VAL A 585 -14.12 -23.24 -18.73
C VAL A 585 -14.47 -23.04 -20.20
N GLN A 586 -15.50 -23.72 -20.70
CA GLN A 586 -16.07 -23.52 -22.03
C GLN A 586 -16.58 -22.09 -22.20
N THR A 587 -17.24 -21.48 -21.20
CA THR A 587 -17.71 -20.09 -21.29
C THR A 587 -16.56 -19.10 -21.28
N ALA A 588 -15.49 -19.32 -20.52
CA ALA A 588 -14.29 -18.48 -20.52
C ALA A 588 -13.52 -18.61 -21.84
N LEU A 589 -13.34 -19.85 -22.33
CA LEU A 589 -12.78 -20.15 -23.65
C LEU A 589 -13.64 -19.53 -24.75
N LEU A 590 -14.95 -19.77 -24.77
CA LEU A 590 -15.87 -19.20 -25.74
C LEU A 590 -15.99 -17.69 -25.63
N TRP A 591 -15.82 -17.08 -24.46
CA TRP A 591 -15.82 -15.62 -24.34
C TRP A 591 -14.53 -15.01 -24.91
N GLU A 592 -13.38 -15.62 -24.65
CA GLU A 592 -12.09 -15.24 -25.26
C GLU A 592 -12.01 -15.59 -26.76
N LEU A 593 -12.63 -16.68 -27.20
CA LEU A 593 -12.71 -17.09 -28.61
C LEU A 593 -13.82 -16.33 -29.36
N ARG A 594 -14.89 -15.87 -28.69
CA ARG A 594 -15.90 -14.95 -29.27
C ARG A 594 -15.41 -13.51 -29.28
N ARG A 595 -14.47 -13.11 -28.41
CA ARG A 595 -13.69 -11.89 -28.66
C ARG A 595 -12.98 -11.97 -30.01
N ASP A 596 -12.48 -13.14 -30.40
CA ASP A 596 -11.90 -13.36 -31.74
C ASP A 596 -12.96 -13.55 -32.86
N THR A 597 -14.08 -14.27 -32.64
CA THR A 597 -15.06 -14.54 -33.72
C THR A 597 -16.12 -13.45 -33.93
N SER A 598 -16.44 -12.62 -32.94
CA SER A 598 -17.27 -11.42 -33.16
C SER A 598 -16.56 -10.39 -34.05
N HIS A 599 -15.24 -10.44 -34.15
CA HIS A 599 -14.44 -9.72 -35.15
C HIS A 599 -14.46 -10.35 -36.55
N ARG A 600 -15.10 -11.53 -36.74
CA ARG A 600 -15.22 -12.21 -38.04
C ARG A 600 -16.64 -12.30 -38.59
N GLN A 601 -17.67 -12.36 -37.75
CA GLN A 601 -19.05 -12.63 -38.20
C GLN A 601 -19.89 -11.40 -38.58
N SER A 602 -19.47 -10.17 -38.26
CA SER A 602 -20.15 -8.95 -38.73
C SER A 602 -19.88 -8.61 -40.22
N ASN A 603 -19.40 -9.57 -41.01
CA ASN A 603 -19.06 -9.40 -42.42
C ASN A 603 -19.82 -10.37 -43.35
N GLN A 604 -20.82 -11.10 -42.84
CA GLN A 604 -21.66 -12.01 -43.63
C GLN A 604 -23.13 -11.98 -43.18
N ASP A 605 -23.89 -11.02 -43.70
CA ASP A 605 -25.28 -11.25 -44.13
C ASP A 605 -25.70 -10.14 -45.12
N GLY A 606 -25.96 -10.54 -46.37
CA GLY A 606 -26.35 -9.66 -47.47
C GLY A 606 -27.07 -10.46 -48.57
N PRO A 607 -28.16 -9.95 -49.17
CA PRO A 607 -29.15 -10.83 -49.79
C PRO A 607 -28.93 -11.15 -51.29
N ASN A 608 -29.05 -12.45 -51.59
CA ASN A 608 -29.79 -13.04 -52.73
C ASN A 608 -29.18 -13.22 -54.15
N SER A 609 -29.11 -14.50 -54.52
CA SER A 609 -29.49 -15.11 -55.82
C SER A 609 -28.53 -15.16 -57.02
N GLY A 610 -28.63 -16.28 -57.77
CA GLY A 610 -28.05 -16.49 -59.11
C GLY A 610 -27.18 -17.76 -59.25
N GLY A 611 -27.75 -18.88 -59.71
CA GLY A 611 -26.99 -20.10 -59.99
C GLY A 611 -27.08 -20.55 -61.45
N THR A 612 -26.06 -21.25 -61.95
CA THR A 612 -26.15 -22.28 -63.01
C THR A 612 -24.91 -23.18 -63.07
N ASN A 613 -25.09 -24.39 -63.62
CA ASN A 613 -24.20 -25.55 -63.52
C ASN A 613 -22.93 -25.53 -64.42
N SER A 614 -21.84 -26.17 -63.94
CA SER A 614 -21.18 -27.34 -64.58
C SER A 614 -19.96 -27.80 -63.75
N SER A 615 -20.09 -28.80 -62.86
CA SER A 615 -19.78 -30.24 -63.09
C SER A 615 -18.29 -30.63 -63.04
N GLY A 616 -17.87 -31.34 -61.97
CA GLY A 616 -16.49 -31.88 -61.86
C GLY A 616 -16.08 -32.48 -60.49
N THR A 617 -16.78 -33.53 -60.03
CA THR A 617 -16.33 -34.60 -59.08
C THR A 617 -15.05 -34.34 -58.23
N ASN A 618 -15.07 -34.29 -56.90
CA ASN A 618 -15.56 -35.36 -56.01
C ASN A 618 -15.80 -34.92 -54.54
N SER A 619 -17.00 -35.27 -54.04
CA SER A 619 -17.38 -35.58 -52.65
C SER A 619 -16.66 -34.93 -51.44
N ASN A 620 -17.38 -33.98 -50.84
CA ASN A 620 -17.48 -33.71 -49.41
C ASN A 620 -17.00 -34.81 -48.44
N SER A 621 -16.21 -34.37 -47.46
CA SER A 621 -16.60 -34.55 -46.06
C SER A 621 -16.45 -33.21 -45.33
N THR A 622 -17.56 -32.49 -45.14
CA THR A 622 -17.69 -31.59 -43.98
C THR A 622 -17.60 -32.42 -42.70
N PRO A 623 -16.89 -31.92 -41.69
CA PRO A 623 -17.48 -31.64 -40.38
C PRO A 623 -17.72 -30.12 -40.32
N SER A 624 -18.88 -29.57 -39.94
CA SER A 624 -19.76 -29.96 -38.84
C SER A 624 -18.99 -30.17 -37.54
N ASP A 625 -18.32 -29.12 -37.08
CA ASP A 625 -17.86 -28.97 -35.69
C ASP A 625 -17.73 -27.46 -35.40
N ASP A 626 -18.53 -26.75 -34.60
CA ASP A 626 -19.74 -26.99 -33.79
C ASP A 626 -19.76 -28.11 -32.75
N SER A 627 -18.74 -28.96 -32.69
CA SER A 627 -18.28 -29.42 -31.39
C SER A 627 -17.51 -28.26 -30.76
N GLY A 628 -18.10 -27.71 -29.70
CA GLY A 628 -17.25 -27.22 -28.62
C GLY A 628 -16.29 -28.32 -28.19
N PRO A 629 -15.16 -27.98 -27.53
CA PRO A 629 -14.21 -28.97 -26.99
C PRO A 629 -14.95 -30.18 -26.42
N SER A 630 -14.57 -31.40 -26.84
CA SER A 630 -15.35 -32.59 -26.51
C SER A 630 -15.47 -32.77 -25.00
N PRO A 631 -16.44 -33.55 -24.48
CA PRO A 631 -16.56 -33.76 -23.03
C PRO A 631 -15.26 -34.28 -22.37
N ALA A 632 -14.41 -35.01 -23.11
CA ALA A 632 -13.09 -35.42 -22.65
C ALA A 632 -12.06 -34.28 -22.66
N ASP A 633 -12.11 -33.41 -23.68
CA ASP A 633 -11.24 -32.23 -23.78
C ASP A 633 -11.59 -31.20 -22.69
N LEU A 634 -12.88 -30.94 -22.50
CA LEU A 634 -13.38 -30.08 -21.41
C LEU A 634 -12.98 -30.63 -20.06
N ALA A 635 -13.24 -31.90 -19.77
CA ALA A 635 -12.82 -32.52 -18.51
C ALA A 635 -11.31 -32.37 -18.26
N ALA A 636 -10.47 -32.55 -19.29
CA ALA A 636 -9.01 -32.40 -19.19
C ALA A 636 -8.55 -30.93 -18.99
N LEU A 637 -9.20 -29.96 -19.65
CA LEU A 637 -8.95 -28.52 -19.45
C LEU A 637 -9.39 -28.10 -18.04
N THR A 638 -10.57 -28.54 -17.63
CA THR A 638 -11.19 -28.31 -16.33
C THR A 638 -10.34 -28.86 -15.19
N GLU A 639 -9.87 -30.10 -15.29
CA GLU A 639 -8.94 -30.68 -14.31
C GLU A 639 -7.67 -29.82 -14.18
N HIS A 640 -7.14 -29.30 -15.30
CA HIS A 640 -5.95 -28.47 -15.31
C HIS A 640 -6.16 -27.06 -14.72
N VAL A 641 -7.27 -26.39 -15.09
CA VAL A 641 -7.66 -25.06 -14.58
C VAL A 641 -7.97 -25.11 -13.08
N ASN A 642 -8.52 -26.23 -12.61
CA ASN A 642 -8.77 -26.49 -11.20
C ASN A 642 -7.53 -26.94 -10.43
N GLY A 643 -6.45 -27.35 -11.11
CA GLY A 643 -5.17 -27.69 -10.50
C GLY A 643 -4.53 -26.49 -9.81
N GLU A 644 -4.22 -25.43 -10.57
CA GLU A 644 -3.52 -24.23 -10.09
C GLU A 644 -3.95 -22.96 -10.85
N CYS A 645 -4.29 -21.88 -10.14
CA CYS A 645 -4.86 -20.65 -10.71
C CYS A 645 -3.97 -19.83 -11.70
N PRO A 646 -2.62 -19.90 -11.73
CA PRO A 646 -1.82 -19.07 -12.66
C PRO A 646 -1.97 -19.40 -14.15
N ARG A 647 -2.73 -20.43 -14.52
CA ARG A 647 -2.56 -21.11 -15.81
C ARG A 647 -3.55 -20.72 -16.90
N LEU A 648 -4.69 -20.07 -16.62
CA LEU A 648 -5.72 -19.85 -17.66
C LEU A 648 -5.18 -19.06 -18.87
N ASP A 649 -4.47 -17.95 -18.63
CA ASP A 649 -3.93 -17.10 -19.71
C ASP A 649 -2.82 -17.80 -20.51
N GLY A 650 -1.96 -18.58 -19.84
CA GLY A 650 -0.90 -19.38 -20.48
C GLY A 650 -1.43 -20.61 -21.24
N LEU A 651 -2.48 -21.24 -20.71
CA LEU A 651 -3.23 -22.32 -21.34
C LEU A 651 -3.92 -21.82 -22.61
N LEU A 652 -4.63 -20.69 -22.53
CA LEU A 652 -5.22 -20.01 -23.68
C LEU A 652 -4.16 -19.64 -24.72
N THR A 653 -3.00 -19.12 -24.29
CA THR A 653 -1.87 -18.80 -25.18
C THR A 653 -1.31 -20.06 -25.86
N THR A 654 -1.22 -21.19 -25.14
CA THR A 654 -0.76 -22.48 -25.67
C THR A 654 -1.75 -23.07 -26.67
N ILE A 655 -3.05 -23.06 -26.35
CA ILE A 655 -4.14 -23.47 -27.24
C ILE A 655 -4.17 -22.60 -28.50
N ARG A 656 -4.02 -21.28 -28.38
CA ARG A 656 -3.90 -20.34 -29.51
C ARG A 656 -2.64 -20.59 -30.37
N SER A 657 -1.55 -21.10 -29.77
CA SER A 657 -0.26 -21.31 -30.46
C SER A 657 -0.14 -22.65 -31.17
N PHE A 658 -0.76 -23.71 -30.64
CA PHE A 658 -0.57 -25.10 -31.11
C PHE A 658 -1.87 -25.82 -31.50
N GLY A 659 -3.03 -25.22 -31.23
CA GLY A 659 -4.34 -25.87 -31.39
C GLY A 659 -4.70 -26.74 -30.18
N LEU A 660 -6.00 -26.93 -29.95
CA LEU A 660 -6.50 -27.63 -28.78
C LEU A 660 -5.99 -29.08 -28.65
N PRO A 661 -5.98 -29.93 -29.70
CA PRO A 661 -5.54 -31.31 -29.56
C PRO A 661 -4.05 -31.43 -29.19
N ALA A 662 -3.17 -30.61 -29.79
CA ALA A 662 -1.75 -30.63 -29.48
C ALA A 662 -1.45 -30.06 -28.09
N ALA A 663 -2.16 -29.02 -27.66
CA ALA A 663 -2.09 -28.49 -26.30
C ALA A 663 -2.53 -29.55 -25.27
N LEU A 664 -3.63 -30.25 -25.51
CA LEU A 664 -4.10 -31.34 -24.67
C LEU A 664 -3.14 -32.52 -24.64
N GLU A 665 -2.58 -32.91 -25.78
CA GLU A 665 -1.59 -33.99 -25.85
C GLU A 665 -0.29 -33.60 -25.12
N GLN A 666 0.10 -32.33 -25.16
CA GLN A 666 1.22 -31.78 -24.37
C GLN A 666 0.91 -31.75 -22.87
N MET A 667 -0.31 -31.41 -22.48
CA MET A 667 -0.81 -31.47 -21.09
C MET A 667 -0.88 -32.92 -20.58
N GLN A 668 -1.39 -33.86 -21.37
CA GLN A 668 -1.47 -35.28 -21.05
C GLN A 668 -0.08 -35.91 -20.93
N ARG A 669 0.89 -35.54 -21.80
CA ARG A 669 2.30 -35.93 -21.63
C ARG A 669 2.94 -35.36 -20.36
N ALA A 670 2.49 -34.21 -19.88
CA ALA A 670 2.93 -33.64 -18.59
C ALA A 670 2.28 -34.37 -17.39
N SER A 671 0.99 -34.72 -17.48
CA SER A 671 0.25 -35.46 -16.43
C SER A 671 0.67 -36.93 -16.34
N GLY A 672 0.92 -37.59 -17.48
CA GLY A 672 1.22 -39.02 -17.59
C GLY A 672 2.56 -39.48 -16.97
N ARG A 673 3.37 -38.56 -16.44
CA ARG A 673 4.64 -38.86 -15.74
C ARG A 673 4.50 -39.09 -14.24
N GLY A 674 3.33 -39.50 -13.74
CA GLY A 674 3.13 -39.99 -12.37
C GLY A 674 3.52 -39.00 -11.25
N LYS A 675 3.62 -37.71 -11.58
CA LYS A 675 4.04 -36.60 -10.70
C LYS A 675 3.14 -35.38 -10.88
N ALA A 676 1.86 -35.63 -11.14
CA ALA A 676 0.83 -34.60 -11.15
C ALA A 676 0.76 -33.92 -9.78
N GLN A 677 1.25 -32.68 -9.71
CA GLN A 677 0.78 -31.61 -8.82
C GLN A 677 1.60 -30.30 -8.92
N TYR A 678 2.78 -30.28 -9.57
CA TYR A 678 3.72 -29.14 -9.36
C TYR A 678 4.52 -28.63 -10.58
N ASP A 679 4.49 -29.23 -11.77
CA ASP A 679 5.24 -28.67 -12.91
C ASP A 679 4.44 -27.55 -13.58
N PHE A 680 4.79 -26.29 -13.26
CA PHE A 680 4.44 -25.11 -14.07
C PHE A 680 5.08 -25.24 -15.46
N PRO A 681 4.31 -25.22 -16.57
CA PRO A 681 4.86 -25.38 -17.92
C PRO A 681 5.81 -24.24 -18.33
N GLU A 682 5.58 -23.03 -17.80
CA GLU A 682 6.21 -21.78 -18.27
C GLU A 682 7.33 -21.22 -17.36
N LEU A 683 7.59 -21.84 -16.20
CA LEU A 683 8.66 -21.36 -15.32
C LEU A 683 10.04 -21.77 -15.86
N GLY A 684 10.89 -20.80 -16.17
CA GLY A 684 12.29 -21.06 -16.45
C GLY A 684 13.03 -21.62 -15.23
N PRO A 685 14.21 -22.24 -15.41
CA PRO A 685 15.07 -22.63 -14.30
C PRO A 685 15.39 -21.49 -13.31
N PRO A 686 15.56 -20.21 -13.74
CA PRO A 686 15.74 -19.08 -12.82
C PRO A 686 14.50 -18.81 -11.96
N GLU A 687 13.30 -18.65 -12.55
CA GLU A 687 12.10 -18.37 -11.74
C GLU A 687 11.84 -19.49 -10.71
N ARG A 688 12.03 -20.78 -11.05
CA ARG A 688 11.83 -21.89 -10.10
C ARG A 688 12.79 -21.83 -8.90
N ARG A 689 14.05 -21.42 -9.12
CA ARG A 689 15.03 -21.24 -8.03
C ARG A 689 14.67 -20.04 -7.15
N VAL A 690 14.25 -18.92 -7.74
CA VAL A 690 13.83 -17.73 -6.99
C VAL A 690 12.58 -18.01 -6.16
N ILE A 691 11.58 -18.70 -6.72
CA ILE A 691 10.38 -19.12 -5.98
C ILE A 691 10.75 -20.06 -4.82
N ALA A 692 11.63 -21.03 -5.05
CA ALA A 692 12.11 -21.91 -3.99
C ALA A 692 12.82 -21.13 -2.87
N ALA A 693 13.69 -20.17 -3.22
CA ALA A 693 14.41 -19.34 -2.26
C ALA A 693 13.47 -18.40 -1.47
N LEU A 694 12.55 -17.70 -2.12
CA LEU A 694 11.62 -16.79 -1.45
C LEU A 694 10.57 -17.53 -0.60
N SER A 695 10.31 -18.80 -0.87
CA SER A 695 9.34 -19.61 -0.11
C SER A 695 9.78 -19.93 1.34
N VAL A 696 11.00 -19.54 1.74
CA VAL A 696 11.49 -19.61 3.12
C VAL A 696 11.02 -18.42 3.99
N LEU A 697 10.46 -17.37 3.38
CA LEU A 697 9.95 -16.19 4.06
C LEU A 697 8.46 -16.36 4.36
N ASP A 698 8.13 -16.44 5.64
CA ASP A 698 6.77 -16.60 6.13
C ASP A 698 6.11 -15.23 6.34
N GLY A 699 5.92 -14.48 5.25
CA GLY A 699 5.33 -13.15 5.29
C GLY A 699 5.52 -12.32 4.02
N HIS A 700 5.76 -11.02 4.22
CA HIS A 700 5.96 -10.01 3.18
C HIS A 700 7.45 -9.62 3.07
N PHE A 701 7.84 -9.15 1.90
CA PHE A 701 9.20 -8.69 1.62
C PHE A 701 9.20 -7.52 0.62
N ASP A 702 10.18 -6.63 0.71
CA ASP A 702 10.44 -5.67 -0.38
C ASP A 702 11.29 -6.32 -1.49
N LEU A 703 11.39 -5.66 -2.65
CA LEU A 703 12.17 -6.17 -3.78
C LEU A 703 13.69 -6.27 -3.51
N PRO A 704 14.35 -5.30 -2.83
CA PRO A 704 15.74 -5.46 -2.41
C PRO A 704 15.99 -6.71 -1.54
N TRP A 705 15.15 -6.94 -0.52
CA TRP A 705 15.21 -8.11 0.36
C TRP A 705 15.01 -9.40 -0.42
N ALA A 706 14.05 -9.42 -1.35
CA ALA A 706 13.83 -10.56 -2.25
C ALA A 706 15.05 -10.84 -3.12
N GLY A 707 15.70 -9.80 -3.67
CA GLY A 707 16.93 -9.92 -4.44
C GLY A 707 18.05 -10.56 -3.62
N HIS A 708 18.28 -10.05 -2.41
CA HIS A 708 19.30 -10.55 -1.50
C HIS A 708 19.05 -12.00 -1.05
N VAL A 709 17.80 -12.36 -0.71
CA VAL A 709 17.43 -13.72 -0.23
C VAL A 709 17.35 -14.75 -1.37
N ALA A 710 17.13 -14.32 -2.62
CA ALA A 710 17.00 -15.22 -3.77
C ALA A 710 18.20 -15.26 -4.72
N GLU A 711 19.19 -14.35 -4.60
CA GLU A 711 20.21 -14.09 -5.65
C GLU A 711 19.56 -13.72 -6.99
N ALA A 712 18.38 -13.09 -6.94
CA ALA A 712 17.59 -12.75 -8.10
C ALA A 712 17.98 -11.36 -8.64
N SER A 713 18.21 -11.24 -9.94
CA SER A 713 18.36 -9.92 -10.56
C SER A 713 17.04 -9.13 -10.49
N PRO A 714 17.10 -7.80 -10.40
CA PRO A 714 15.91 -6.94 -10.46
C PRO A 714 15.00 -7.22 -11.65
N PHE A 715 15.58 -7.51 -12.81
CA PHE A 715 14.84 -7.85 -14.03
C PHE A 715 14.07 -9.17 -13.89
N LEU A 716 14.63 -10.17 -13.21
CA LEU A 716 13.97 -11.45 -12.94
C LEU A 716 12.80 -11.27 -11.96
N LEU A 717 13.00 -10.53 -10.87
CA LEU A 717 11.94 -10.21 -9.91
C LEU A 717 10.82 -9.39 -10.56
N SER A 718 11.16 -8.39 -11.38
CA SER A 718 10.18 -7.61 -12.12
C SER A 718 9.44 -8.46 -13.15
N ALA A 719 10.12 -9.39 -13.86
CA ALA A 719 9.44 -10.32 -14.76
C ALA A 719 8.51 -11.31 -14.02
N MET A 720 8.83 -11.65 -12.77
CA MET A 720 7.96 -12.45 -11.89
C MET A 720 6.77 -11.65 -11.33
N LEU A 721 6.92 -10.33 -11.18
CA LEU A 721 5.83 -9.39 -10.86
C LEU A 721 4.89 -9.24 -12.06
N ASP A 722 5.44 -9.00 -13.25
CA ASP A 722 4.73 -8.94 -14.54
C ASP A 722 3.92 -10.25 -14.76
N ARG A 723 4.48 -11.40 -14.36
CA ARG A 723 3.86 -12.75 -14.40
C ARG A 723 3.02 -13.12 -13.16
N ARG A 724 2.78 -12.21 -12.22
CA ARG A 724 2.00 -12.40 -10.96
C ARG A 724 2.44 -13.58 -10.07
N MET A 725 3.69 -14.00 -10.19
CA MET A 725 4.34 -14.99 -9.30
C MET A 725 4.78 -14.33 -7.99
N VAL A 726 5.15 -13.05 -8.07
CA VAL A 726 5.27 -12.12 -6.96
C VAL A 726 4.14 -11.09 -7.10
N GLN A 727 3.46 -10.74 -6.01
CA GLN A 727 2.29 -9.85 -6.01
C GLN A 727 2.46 -8.74 -4.98
N PRO A 728 2.07 -7.49 -5.29
CA PRO A 728 2.07 -6.40 -4.31
C PRO A 728 0.95 -6.62 -3.29
N VAL A 729 1.23 -6.32 -2.02
CA VAL A 729 0.25 -6.43 -0.93
C VAL A 729 -0.01 -5.07 -0.27
N SER A 730 1.02 -4.24 -0.11
CA SER A 730 0.89 -2.85 0.35
C SER A 730 2.08 -2.01 -0.13
N ALA A 731 2.17 -0.75 0.30
CA ALA A 731 3.17 0.21 -0.18
C ALA A 731 4.63 -0.32 -0.03
N GLY A 732 5.22 -0.76 -1.14
CA GLY A 732 6.58 -1.31 -1.20
C GLY A 732 6.72 -2.77 -0.74
N LEU A 733 5.65 -3.40 -0.23
CA LEU A 733 5.67 -4.79 0.25
C LEU A 733 5.01 -5.75 -0.74
N MET A 734 5.73 -6.83 -1.01
CA MET A 734 5.38 -7.90 -1.93
C MET A 734 5.23 -9.23 -1.18
N ALA A 735 4.58 -10.20 -1.82
CA ALA A 735 4.54 -11.58 -1.37
C ALA A 735 4.62 -12.54 -2.57
N LEU A 736 5.03 -13.79 -2.34
CA LEU A 736 4.79 -14.86 -3.33
C LEU A 736 3.28 -15.12 -3.42
N SER A 737 2.78 -15.28 -4.66
CA SER A 737 1.44 -15.79 -4.90
C SER A 737 1.31 -17.21 -4.33
N ASP A 738 0.12 -17.62 -3.90
CA ASP A 738 -0.03 -18.88 -3.16
C ASP A 738 0.43 -20.11 -3.97
N GLY A 739 0.16 -20.14 -5.28
CA GLY A 739 0.66 -21.19 -6.17
C GLY A 739 2.20 -21.23 -6.24
N ALA A 740 2.86 -20.07 -6.33
CA ALA A 740 4.31 -19.99 -6.29
C ALA A 740 4.86 -20.39 -4.91
N ARG A 741 4.26 -19.90 -3.83
CA ARG A 741 4.63 -20.22 -2.43
C ARG A 741 4.53 -21.72 -2.15
N ARG A 742 3.42 -22.35 -2.56
CA ARG A 742 3.17 -23.78 -2.41
C ARG A 742 4.11 -24.62 -3.26
N TYR A 743 4.33 -24.26 -4.53
CA TYR A 743 5.36 -24.88 -5.37
C TYR A 743 6.73 -24.81 -4.71
N GLY A 744 7.12 -23.62 -4.23
CA GLY A 744 8.36 -23.39 -3.51
C GLY A 744 8.49 -24.36 -2.33
N ARG A 745 7.57 -24.26 -1.36
CA ARG A 745 7.57 -25.08 -0.12
C ARG A 745 7.56 -26.59 -0.36
N VAL A 746 6.74 -27.09 -1.29
CA VAL A 746 6.54 -28.54 -1.48
C VAL A 746 7.54 -29.16 -2.45
N VAL A 747 7.83 -28.52 -3.58
CA VAL A 747 8.68 -29.08 -4.64
C VAL A 747 9.99 -28.33 -4.81
N GLY A 748 10.00 -27.00 -4.74
CA GLY A 748 11.22 -26.20 -4.78
C GLY A 748 12.20 -26.62 -3.69
N LEU A 749 11.74 -26.73 -2.44
CA LEU A 749 12.58 -27.11 -1.30
C LEU A 749 13.00 -28.59 -1.33
N ARG A 750 12.18 -29.50 -1.88
CA ARG A 750 12.55 -30.92 -2.04
C ARG A 750 13.54 -31.14 -3.19
N ARG A 751 13.42 -30.38 -4.28
CA ARG A 751 14.26 -30.49 -5.48
C ARG A 751 15.58 -29.73 -5.36
N TRP A 752 15.61 -28.66 -4.55
CA TRP A 752 16.80 -27.84 -4.31
C TRP A 752 17.02 -27.54 -2.81
N PRO A 753 17.28 -28.55 -1.97
CA PRO A 753 17.52 -28.35 -0.53
C PRO A 753 18.70 -27.41 -0.25
N ALA A 754 19.72 -27.38 -1.12
CA ALA A 754 20.82 -26.43 -1.01
C ALA A 754 20.40 -24.96 -1.23
N VAL A 755 19.42 -24.70 -2.11
CA VAL A 755 18.88 -23.34 -2.34
C VAL A 755 18.13 -22.87 -1.10
N ARG A 756 17.34 -23.76 -0.48
CA ARG A 756 16.65 -23.51 0.80
C ARG A 756 17.63 -23.06 1.87
N VAL A 757 18.64 -23.88 2.16
CA VAL A 757 19.59 -23.61 3.26
C VAL A 757 20.34 -22.31 3.03
N ARG A 758 20.79 -22.03 1.80
CA ARG A 758 21.43 -20.74 1.45
C ARG A 758 20.49 -19.54 1.57
N ALA A 759 19.20 -19.70 1.22
CA ALA A 759 18.22 -18.62 1.34
C ALA A 759 17.89 -18.32 2.81
N GLU A 760 17.66 -19.37 3.63
CA GLU A 760 17.49 -19.24 5.09
C GLU A 760 18.73 -18.59 5.73
N GLN A 761 19.95 -19.04 5.39
CA GLN A 761 21.20 -18.46 5.88
C GLN A 761 21.37 -16.99 5.50
N ARG A 762 21.09 -16.60 4.25
CA ARG A 762 21.20 -15.19 3.82
C ARG A 762 20.14 -14.31 4.46
N ALA A 763 18.90 -14.78 4.58
CA ALA A 763 17.84 -14.04 5.28
C ALA A 763 18.21 -13.79 6.76
N LEU A 764 18.77 -14.79 7.45
CA LEU A 764 19.23 -14.64 8.84
C LEU A 764 20.50 -13.78 8.95
N ALA A 765 21.46 -13.93 8.04
CA ALA A 765 22.70 -13.13 8.03
C ALA A 765 22.39 -11.65 7.80
N HIS A 766 21.55 -11.32 6.82
CA HIS A 766 21.15 -9.94 6.54
C HIS A 766 20.25 -9.36 7.65
N ALA A 767 19.37 -10.16 8.26
CA ALA A 767 18.65 -9.76 9.47
C ALA A 767 19.60 -9.45 10.65
N HIS A 768 20.65 -10.26 10.85
CA HIS A 768 21.65 -10.03 11.87
C HIS A 768 22.49 -8.77 11.59
N GLU A 769 22.87 -8.53 10.33
CA GLU A 769 23.54 -7.32 9.87
C GLU A 769 22.69 -6.07 10.20
N LEU A 770 21.42 -6.04 9.78
CA LEU A 770 20.52 -4.92 10.12
C LEU A 770 20.39 -4.68 11.63
N LEU A 771 20.43 -5.73 12.45
CA LEU A 771 20.35 -5.64 13.92
C LEU A 771 21.66 -5.25 14.60
N THR A 772 22.79 -5.20 13.87
CA THR A 772 24.14 -4.93 14.40
C THR A 772 24.80 -3.68 13.82
N LEU A 773 24.33 -3.16 12.68
CA LEU A 773 24.81 -1.91 12.05
C LEU A 773 24.80 -0.67 12.96
N HIS A 774 23.89 -0.64 13.93
CA HIS A 774 23.75 0.45 14.90
C HIS A 774 23.64 -0.08 16.33
N PRO A 775 24.07 0.68 17.36
CA PRO A 775 23.87 0.29 18.75
C PRO A 775 22.38 0.01 19.06
N PRO A 776 22.04 -1.11 19.72
CA PRO A 776 20.65 -1.46 20.02
C PRO A 776 19.93 -0.35 20.79
N GLU A 777 18.65 -0.13 20.45
CA GLU A 777 17.78 0.93 21.01
C GLU A 777 18.25 2.38 20.76
N SER A 778 19.27 2.61 19.91
CA SER A 778 19.61 3.97 19.44
C SER A 778 18.58 4.50 18.42
N GLY A 779 18.53 5.81 18.22
CA GLY A 779 17.61 6.43 17.26
C GLY A 779 17.72 5.91 15.82
N PRO A 780 18.93 5.79 15.24
CA PRO A 780 19.13 5.16 13.93
C PRO A 780 18.67 3.70 13.89
N TRP A 781 19.01 2.91 14.92
CA TRP A 781 18.62 1.50 15.05
C TRP A 781 17.10 1.33 15.06
N LEU A 782 16.38 2.12 15.86
CA LEU A 782 14.91 2.05 15.97
C LEU A 782 14.21 2.35 14.63
N ARG A 783 14.71 3.32 13.85
CA ARG A 783 14.17 3.62 12.51
C ARG A 783 14.44 2.47 11.53
N GLN A 784 15.67 1.99 11.45
CA GLN A 784 16.07 0.93 10.53
C GLN A 784 15.37 -0.39 10.84
N VAL A 785 15.45 -0.88 12.08
CA VAL A 785 14.81 -2.12 12.50
C VAL A 785 13.29 -1.99 12.43
N GLY A 786 12.74 -0.80 12.70
CA GLY A 786 11.31 -0.55 12.54
C GLY A 786 10.84 -0.64 11.09
N GLN A 787 11.61 -0.11 10.12
CA GLN A 787 11.32 -0.23 8.70
C GLN A 787 11.39 -1.69 8.22
N HIS A 788 12.39 -2.45 8.66
CA HIS A 788 12.62 -3.83 8.22
C HIS A 788 11.97 -4.89 9.10
N TYR A 789 11.20 -4.50 10.13
CA TYR A 789 10.59 -5.41 11.10
C TYR A 789 9.78 -6.56 10.47
N PRO A 790 8.90 -6.33 9.47
CA PRO A 790 8.12 -7.41 8.87
C PRO A 790 9.01 -8.47 8.19
N MET A 791 10.09 -8.03 7.54
CA MET A 791 11.01 -8.90 6.78
C MET A 791 11.94 -9.68 7.71
N ILE A 792 12.48 -9.03 8.74
CA ILE A 792 13.27 -9.68 9.78
C ILE A 792 12.42 -10.73 10.51
N ARG A 793 11.17 -10.38 10.85
CA ARG A 793 10.23 -11.32 11.48
C ARG A 793 9.85 -12.48 10.56
N ALA A 794 9.56 -12.23 9.28
CA ALA A 794 9.25 -13.29 8.30
C ALA A 794 10.41 -14.28 8.08
N ALA A 795 11.66 -13.84 8.26
CA ALA A 795 12.83 -14.71 8.26
C ALA A 795 12.99 -15.53 9.55
N LEU A 796 12.57 -14.98 10.70
CA LEU A 796 12.55 -15.68 11.99
C LEU A 796 11.43 -16.71 12.10
N THR A 797 10.20 -16.36 11.72
CA THR A 797 9.02 -17.21 11.95
C THR A 797 9.13 -18.56 11.27
N GLY A 798 9.73 -18.64 10.08
CA GLY A 798 10.02 -19.90 9.39
C GLY A 798 11.03 -20.82 10.10
N GLN A 799 11.86 -20.28 11.01
CA GLN A 799 12.79 -21.06 11.85
C GLN A 799 12.14 -21.51 13.16
N LEU A 800 11.33 -20.64 13.79
CA LEU A 800 10.80 -20.85 15.14
C LEU A 800 9.65 -21.88 15.22
N HIS A 801 8.99 -22.17 14.10
CA HIS A 801 7.81 -23.04 14.04
C HIS A 801 8.08 -24.41 13.39
N GLY A 802 9.34 -24.77 13.19
CA GLY A 802 9.74 -26.11 12.78
C GLY A 802 9.76 -27.12 13.95
N PRO A 803 9.90 -28.43 13.67
CA PRO A 803 10.02 -29.46 14.72
C PRO A 803 11.36 -29.38 15.50
N ALA A 804 12.35 -28.65 14.99
CA ALA A 804 13.63 -28.39 15.63
C ALA A 804 14.21 -27.05 15.14
N LEU A 805 15.02 -26.41 15.97
CA LEU A 805 15.76 -25.20 15.60
C LEU A 805 16.87 -25.56 14.59
N ARG A 806 16.83 -24.97 13.39
CA ARG A 806 17.80 -25.28 12.31
C ARG A 806 19.05 -24.40 12.38
N HIS A 807 18.93 -23.19 12.92
CA HIS A 807 20.01 -22.21 12.95
C HIS A 807 20.04 -21.44 14.29
N PRO A 808 21.03 -21.67 15.17
CA PRO A 808 21.13 -21.02 16.48
C PRO A 808 21.08 -19.49 16.47
N GLN A 809 21.57 -18.86 15.39
CA GLN A 809 21.54 -17.41 15.21
C GLN A 809 20.11 -16.82 15.22
N ALA A 810 19.09 -17.60 14.86
CA ALA A 810 17.69 -17.14 14.91
C ALA A 810 17.27 -16.73 16.33
N LEU A 811 17.78 -17.40 17.37
CA LEU A 811 17.51 -17.02 18.77
C LEU A 811 18.23 -15.72 19.18
N GLU A 812 19.38 -15.42 18.56
CA GLU A 812 20.09 -14.15 18.79
C GLU A 812 19.39 -12.99 18.06
N ILE A 813 18.97 -13.22 16.81
CA ILE A 813 18.19 -12.26 16.01
C ILE A 813 16.87 -11.95 16.72
N LEU A 814 16.13 -12.96 17.20
CA LEU A 814 14.93 -12.78 18.01
C LEU A 814 15.21 -11.93 19.26
N THR A 815 16.23 -12.29 20.04
CA THR A 815 16.70 -11.54 21.21
C THR A 815 16.97 -10.06 20.92
N ARG A 816 17.57 -9.76 19.75
CA ARG A 816 17.91 -8.40 19.32
C ARG A 816 16.70 -7.66 18.73
N LEU A 817 15.73 -8.37 18.16
CA LEU A 817 14.50 -7.79 17.60
C LEU A 817 13.50 -7.38 18.69
N THR A 818 13.39 -8.15 19.78
CA THR A 818 12.41 -7.89 20.86
C THR A 818 12.40 -6.45 21.40
N PRO A 819 13.52 -5.75 21.64
CA PRO A 819 13.51 -4.32 21.98
C PRO A 819 12.70 -3.44 21.03
N SER A 820 12.78 -3.70 19.71
CA SER A 820 12.00 -2.95 18.71
C SER A 820 10.51 -3.32 18.76
N ALA A 821 10.18 -4.58 19.04
CA ALA A 821 8.80 -5.00 19.24
C ALA A 821 8.20 -4.30 20.49
N VAL A 822 8.96 -4.22 21.58
CA VAL A 822 8.55 -3.50 22.80
C VAL A 822 8.39 -2.00 22.53
N ALA A 823 9.35 -1.37 21.85
CA ALA A 823 9.30 0.05 21.49
C ALA A 823 8.04 0.43 20.69
N GLN A 824 7.63 -0.44 19.76
CA GLN A 824 6.48 -0.23 18.88
C GLN A 824 5.14 -0.74 19.44
N GLY A 825 5.11 -1.33 20.64
CA GLY A 825 3.90 -1.92 21.21
C GLY A 825 3.50 -3.28 20.59
N ARG A 826 4.36 -3.94 19.81
CA ARG A 826 4.10 -5.26 19.20
C ARG A 826 4.27 -6.42 20.21
N PHE A 827 3.55 -6.33 21.33
CA PHE A 827 3.72 -7.24 22.46
C PHE A 827 3.26 -8.67 22.13
N TYR A 828 2.14 -8.83 21.42
CA TYR A 828 1.62 -10.15 21.03
C TYR A 828 2.53 -10.89 20.04
N ASP A 829 3.10 -10.18 19.05
CA ASP A 829 4.09 -10.76 18.13
C ASP A 829 5.32 -11.29 18.90
N ALA A 830 5.89 -10.46 19.77
CA ALA A 830 7.03 -10.83 20.59
C ALA A 830 6.70 -11.98 21.57
N ARG A 831 5.49 -11.98 22.16
CA ARG A 831 4.99 -13.06 23.03
C ARG A 831 5.01 -14.40 22.28
N ASP A 832 4.39 -14.43 21.11
CA ASP A 832 4.20 -15.64 20.33
C ASP A 832 5.56 -16.17 19.80
N ASP A 833 6.41 -15.28 19.27
CA ASP A 833 7.74 -15.65 18.76
C ASP A 833 8.66 -16.17 19.89
N LEU A 834 8.63 -15.55 21.09
CA LEU A 834 9.38 -16.02 22.26
C LEU A 834 8.82 -17.34 22.82
N GLN A 835 7.50 -17.54 22.80
CA GLN A 835 6.90 -18.82 23.18
C GLN A 835 7.27 -19.95 22.21
N ALA A 836 7.25 -19.68 20.90
CA ALA A 836 7.68 -20.66 19.89
C ALA A 836 9.15 -21.05 20.11
N ALA A 837 10.04 -20.06 20.26
CA ALA A 837 11.46 -20.28 20.54
C ALA A 837 11.72 -21.16 21.78
N LEU A 838 10.99 -20.92 22.88
CA LEU A 838 11.16 -21.66 24.14
C LEU A 838 10.48 -23.04 24.17
N ARG A 839 9.73 -23.42 23.13
CA ARG A 839 9.16 -24.79 22.96
C ARG A 839 10.04 -25.73 22.13
N LEU A 840 11.03 -25.20 21.41
CA LEU A 840 11.95 -26.01 20.62
C LEU A 840 12.90 -26.82 21.52
N PRO A 841 13.45 -27.95 21.04
CA PRO A 841 14.62 -28.55 21.69
C PRO A 841 15.80 -27.57 21.59
N LEU A 842 16.35 -27.18 22.75
CA LEU A 842 17.43 -26.18 22.88
C LEU A 842 18.78 -26.82 23.24
N ASP A 843 18.97 -28.11 22.93
CA ASP A 843 20.21 -28.83 23.19
C ASP A 843 21.39 -28.17 22.46
N GLY A 844 22.49 -27.95 23.19
CA GLY A 844 23.67 -27.24 22.68
C GLY A 844 23.54 -25.71 22.59
N ILE A 845 22.40 -25.11 22.94
CA ILE A 845 22.25 -23.66 23.06
C ILE A 845 22.81 -23.18 24.40
N ALA A 846 23.58 -22.08 24.40
CA ALA A 846 24.17 -21.53 25.60
C ALA A 846 23.10 -21.14 26.64
N PRO A 847 23.18 -21.59 27.92
CA PRO A 847 22.17 -21.29 28.94
C PRO A 847 21.89 -19.79 29.11
N ALA A 848 22.91 -18.94 28.99
CA ALA A 848 22.78 -17.48 29.02
C ALA A 848 21.89 -16.90 27.90
N GLN A 849 21.75 -17.58 26.76
CA GLN A 849 20.85 -17.19 25.67
C GLN A 849 19.41 -17.60 26.00
N VAL A 850 19.20 -18.80 26.54
CA VAL A 850 17.88 -19.29 26.99
C VAL A 850 17.32 -18.40 28.10
N LEU A 851 18.13 -18.08 29.12
CA LEU A 851 17.77 -17.16 30.20
C LEU A 851 17.38 -15.77 29.66
N ARG A 852 18.05 -15.29 28.60
CA ARG A 852 17.75 -14.00 27.99
C ARG A 852 16.41 -13.99 27.24
N LEU A 853 16.03 -15.10 26.60
CA LEU A 853 14.69 -15.28 26.02
C LEU A 853 13.62 -15.32 27.11
N GLN A 854 13.88 -16.01 28.23
CA GLN A 854 12.97 -16.05 29.40
C GLN A 854 12.79 -14.66 30.03
N LEU A 855 13.87 -13.87 30.17
CA LEU A 855 13.79 -12.47 30.64
C LEU A 855 12.95 -11.59 29.71
N TRP A 856 13.15 -11.71 28.39
CA TRP A 856 12.31 -11.00 27.42
C TRP A 856 10.85 -11.42 27.50
N GLN A 857 10.57 -12.71 27.64
CA GLN A 857 9.20 -13.21 27.79
C GLN A 857 8.56 -12.71 29.10
N ALA A 858 9.29 -12.70 30.21
CA ALA A 858 8.83 -12.12 31.48
C ALA A 858 8.53 -10.62 31.34
N GLN A 859 9.37 -9.87 30.63
CA GLN A 859 9.11 -8.46 30.34
C GLN A 859 7.88 -8.26 29.43
N ILE A 860 7.68 -9.09 28.41
CA ILE A 860 6.48 -9.01 27.54
C ILE A 860 5.20 -9.31 28.34
N TRP A 861 5.18 -10.36 29.17
CA TRP A 861 4.08 -10.59 30.11
C TRP A 861 3.86 -9.39 31.03
N GLN A 862 4.93 -8.77 31.51
CA GLN A 862 4.84 -7.59 32.35
C GLN A 862 4.10 -6.44 31.65
N GLN A 863 4.38 -6.20 30.36
CA GLN A 863 3.75 -5.14 29.56
C GLN A 863 2.32 -5.46 29.13
N LEU A 864 1.97 -6.75 28.99
CA LEU A 864 0.60 -7.22 28.74
C LEU A 864 -0.32 -7.21 29.98
N GLY A 865 0.12 -6.62 31.11
CA GLY A 865 -0.65 -6.63 32.37
C GLY A 865 -0.57 -7.94 33.17
N GLU A 866 0.07 -8.97 32.62
CA GLU A 866 0.14 -10.34 33.16
C GLU A 866 1.18 -10.47 34.28
N HIS A 867 1.01 -9.66 35.33
CA HIS A 867 1.98 -9.42 36.40
C HIS A 867 2.34 -10.68 37.18
N SER A 868 1.38 -11.56 37.45
CA SER A 868 1.62 -12.85 38.12
C SER A 868 2.47 -13.80 37.26
N ARG A 869 2.21 -13.88 35.94
CA ARG A 869 3.01 -14.69 35.00
C ARG A 869 4.42 -14.13 34.84
N ALA A 870 4.54 -12.81 34.72
CA ALA A 870 5.82 -12.11 34.66
C ALA A 870 6.68 -12.36 35.90
N GLN A 871 6.09 -12.29 37.10
CA GLN A 871 6.76 -12.55 38.36
C GLN A 871 7.21 -14.02 38.47
N GLN A 872 6.30 -14.99 38.28
CA GLN A 872 6.65 -16.41 38.37
C GLN A 872 7.75 -16.82 37.38
N LEU A 873 7.73 -16.28 36.17
CA LEU A 873 8.78 -16.53 35.17
C LEU A 873 10.10 -15.86 35.57
N ALA A 874 10.08 -14.63 36.10
CA ALA A 874 11.27 -13.96 36.61
C ALA A 874 11.90 -14.71 37.79
N GLU A 875 11.11 -15.17 38.77
CA GLU A 875 11.56 -15.99 39.91
C GLU A 875 12.23 -17.28 39.44
N ARG A 876 11.60 -18.02 38.52
CA ARG A 876 12.18 -19.23 37.91
C ARG A 876 13.46 -18.92 37.14
N THR A 877 13.49 -17.83 36.37
CA THR A 877 14.67 -17.40 35.61
C THR A 877 15.83 -17.02 36.54
N GLN A 878 15.54 -16.35 37.65
CA GLN A 878 16.53 -16.01 38.68
C GLN A 878 17.10 -17.26 39.35
N HIS A 879 16.23 -18.21 39.72
CA HIS A 879 16.64 -19.48 40.31
C HIS A 879 17.51 -20.30 39.35
N ASN A 880 17.09 -20.44 38.10
CA ASN A 880 17.83 -21.16 37.06
C ASN A 880 19.15 -20.47 36.67
N ALA A 881 19.23 -19.14 36.76
CA ALA A 881 20.47 -18.40 36.55
C ALA A 881 21.51 -18.65 37.66
N GLY A 882 21.04 -18.76 38.91
CA GLY A 882 21.86 -19.04 40.09
C GLY A 882 23.10 -18.15 40.20
N ALA A 883 24.19 -18.71 40.71
CA ALA A 883 25.49 -18.05 40.74
C ALA A 883 26.21 -18.04 39.37
N GLY A 884 25.81 -18.90 38.42
CA GLY A 884 26.48 -19.04 37.12
C GLY A 884 26.17 -17.90 36.14
N HIS A 885 25.01 -17.25 36.28
CA HIS A 885 24.58 -16.17 35.39
C HIS A 885 24.07 -14.94 36.18
N PRO A 886 24.94 -14.26 36.96
CA PRO A 886 24.53 -13.18 37.88
C PRO A 886 23.85 -12.01 37.16
N LYS A 887 24.24 -11.73 35.90
CA LYS A 887 23.58 -10.73 35.06
C LYS A 887 22.12 -11.08 34.74
N ALA A 888 21.82 -12.35 34.46
CA ALA A 888 20.45 -12.78 34.21
C ALA A 888 19.61 -12.74 35.51
N ALA A 889 20.18 -13.16 36.63
CA ALA A 889 19.55 -13.08 37.95
C ALA A 889 19.21 -11.62 38.33
N ALA A 890 20.12 -10.68 38.11
CA ALA A 890 19.88 -9.25 38.39
C ALA A 890 18.83 -8.63 37.46
N TRP A 891 18.83 -8.97 36.16
CA TRP A 891 17.75 -8.54 35.24
C TRP A 891 16.38 -9.14 35.62
N ALA A 892 16.33 -10.35 36.17
CA ALA A 892 15.09 -10.93 36.72
C ALA A 892 14.61 -10.15 37.97
N SER A 893 15.51 -9.84 38.91
CA SER A 893 15.21 -8.97 40.06
C SER A 893 14.64 -7.62 39.64
N LEU A 894 15.17 -7.03 38.55
CA LEU A 894 14.70 -5.76 38.01
C LEU A 894 13.30 -5.85 37.40
N ILE A 895 12.90 -6.99 36.84
CA ILE A 895 11.52 -7.24 36.38
C ILE A 895 10.59 -7.34 37.59
N MET A 896 10.97 -8.13 38.61
CA MET A 896 10.18 -8.24 39.85
C MET A 896 10.01 -6.90 40.57
N ALA A 897 11.05 -6.07 40.64
CA ALA A 897 10.99 -4.73 41.24
C ALA A 897 9.97 -3.82 40.54
N ARG A 898 9.87 -3.90 39.21
CA ARG A 898 8.87 -3.17 38.40
C ARG A 898 7.47 -3.75 38.58
N THR A 899 7.32 -5.08 38.69
CA THR A 899 6.02 -5.72 38.96
C THR A 899 5.47 -5.32 40.33
N LEU A 900 6.31 -5.33 41.37
CA LEU A 900 5.91 -4.89 42.72
C LEU A 900 5.54 -3.39 42.75
N HIS A 901 6.23 -2.54 41.98
CA HIS A 901 5.86 -1.13 41.82
C HIS A 901 4.45 -0.97 41.24
N ARG A 902 4.10 -1.71 40.18
CA ARG A 902 2.76 -1.65 39.58
C ARG A 902 1.66 -2.16 40.52
N ARG A 903 1.98 -3.08 41.43
CA ARG A 903 1.08 -3.59 42.47
C ARG A 903 1.10 -2.78 43.77
N SER A 904 1.58 -1.53 43.73
CA SER A 904 1.69 -0.60 44.88
C SER A 904 2.55 -1.06 46.08
N ASP A 905 3.31 -2.17 45.98
CA ASP A 905 4.29 -2.55 47.00
C ASP A 905 5.61 -1.78 46.81
N TYR A 906 5.51 -0.44 46.98
CA TYR A 906 6.63 0.48 46.80
C TYR A 906 7.79 0.17 47.76
N ARG A 907 7.49 -0.36 48.96
CA ARG A 907 8.51 -0.71 49.97
C ARG A 907 9.39 -1.87 49.52
N ARG A 908 8.81 -2.99 49.06
CA ARG A 908 9.61 -4.12 48.55
C ARG A 908 10.22 -3.79 47.19
N SER A 909 9.49 -3.10 46.32
CA SER A 909 9.99 -2.58 45.05
C SER A 909 11.27 -1.76 45.20
N ARG A 910 11.28 -0.75 46.10
CA ARG A 910 12.45 0.10 46.35
C ARG A 910 13.67 -0.70 46.83
N ARG A 911 13.48 -1.71 47.68
CA ARG A 911 14.57 -2.60 48.14
C ARG A 911 15.16 -3.41 46.99
N LEU A 912 14.33 -4.00 46.14
CA LEU A 912 14.80 -4.75 44.97
C LEU A 912 15.53 -3.85 43.97
N TYR A 913 15.05 -2.62 43.73
CA TYR A 913 15.78 -1.67 42.88
C TYR A 913 17.16 -1.31 43.44
N ALA A 914 17.28 -1.09 44.76
CA ALA A 914 18.58 -0.84 45.39
C ALA A 914 19.56 -2.01 45.22
N GLN A 915 19.09 -3.25 45.35
CA GLN A 915 19.88 -4.45 45.05
C GLN A 915 20.28 -4.50 43.56
N CYS A 916 19.38 -4.11 42.65
CA CYS A 916 19.68 -4.04 41.22
C CYS A 916 20.71 -2.95 40.87
N GLN A 917 20.74 -1.82 41.59
CA GLN A 917 21.78 -0.80 41.42
C GLN A 917 23.16 -1.33 41.85
N GLN A 918 23.24 -2.00 43.01
CA GLN A 918 24.48 -2.66 43.46
C GLN A 918 24.96 -3.72 42.47
N ALA A 919 24.03 -4.55 41.95
CA ALA A 919 24.35 -5.53 40.93
C ALA A 919 24.81 -4.88 39.61
N ALA A 920 24.16 -3.79 39.17
CA ALA A 920 24.51 -3.08 37.94
C ALA A 920 25.91 -2.47 38.00
N GLN A 921 26.34 -1.96 39.16
CA GLN A 921 27.71 -1.49 39.40
C GLN A 921 28.72 -2.63 39.31
N THR A 922 28.51 -3.73 40.05
CA THR A 922 29.39 -4.91 40.03
C THR A 922 29.49 -5.57 38.65
N LEU A 923 28.41 -5.51 37.86
CA LEU A 923 28.33 -6.10 36.51
C LEU A 923 28.69 -5.13 35.38
N SER A 924 29.01 -3.86 35.70
CA SER A 924 29.22 -2.77 34.72
C SER A 924 28.11 -2.68 33.67
N ASP A 925 26.84 -2.77 34.08
CA ASP A 925 25.67 -2.67 33.20
C ASP A 925 24.98 -1.30 33.35
N PRO A 926 25.34 -0.29 32.53
CA PRO A 926 24.82 1.07 32.69
C PRO A 926 23.32 1.17 32.32
N VAL A 927 22.79 0.25 31.50
CA VAL A 927 21.37 0.21 31.15
C VAL A 927 20.55 -0.28 32.34
N MET A 928 21.05 -1.32 33.03
CA MET A 928 20.49 -1.76 34.31
C MET A 928 20.61 -0.66 35.36
N GLN A 929 21.76 0.03 35.46
CA GLN A 929 21.98 1.11 36.43
C GLN A 929 20.96 2.24 36.26
N VAL A 930 20.76 2.74 35.04
CA VAL A 930 19.77 3.80 34.75
C VAL A 930 18.35 3.31 35.02
N THR A 931 18.00 2.10 34.58
CA THR A 931 16.65 1.55 34.77
C THR A 931 16.33 1.31 36.26
N ALA A 932 17.28 0.79 37.02
CA ALA A 932 17.13 0.54 38.46
C ALA A 932 17.07 1.84 39.25
N SER A 933 17.89 2.85 38.90
CA SER A 933 17.91 4.13 39.60
C SER A 933 16.66 4.97 39.33
N GLY A 934 16.15 4.96 38.09
CA GLY A 934 14.85 5.55 37.76
C GLY A 934 13.71 4.86 38.50
N GLY A 935 13.68 3.52 38.50
CA GLY A 935 12.70 2.74 39.26
C GLY A 935 12.75 2.99 40.77
N TRP A 936 13.95 3.09 41.35
CA TRP A 936 14.17 3.44 42.75
C TRP A 936 13.62 4.83 43.08
N ALA A 937 13.95 5.84 42.26
CA ALA A 937 13.46 7.21 42.44
C ALA A 937 11.92 7.24 42.36
N ARG A 938 11.32 6.56 41.38
CA ARG A 938 9.86 6.48 41.22
C ARG A 938 9.18 5.83 42.43
N SER A 939 9.72 4.73 42.97
CA SER A 939 9.20 4.12 44.21
C SER A 939 9.45 4.97 45.46
N SER A 940 10.47 5.84 45.47
CA SER A 940 10.73 6.78 46.57
C SER A 940 9.73 7.93 46.64
N ILE A 941 9.21 8.42 45.50
CA ILE A 941 8.12 9.43 45.46
C ILE A 941 6.91 8.95 46.26
N TYR A 942 6.39 7.77 45.95
CA TYR A 942 5.21 7.18 46.59
C TYR A 942 5.41 6.80 48.07
N LEU A 943 6.65 6.89 48.58
CA LEU A 943 7.02 6.70 49.98
C LEU A 943 7.35 8.03 50.70
N GLY A 944 7.21 9.18 50.04
CA GLY A 944 7.48 10.51 50.59
C GLY A 944 8.95 10.96 50.58
N ASP A 945 9.86 10.16 50.01
CA ASP A 945 11.31 10.39 50.07
C ASP A 945 11.79 11.26 48.88
N LEU A 946 11.21 12.45 48.78
CA LEU A 946 11.34 13.35 47.62
C LEU A 946 12.75 13.90 47.44
N ALA A 947 13.45 14.23 48.52
CA ALA A 947 14.80 14.78 48.47
C ALA A 947 15.80 13.78 47.88
N ALA A 948 15.76 12.52 48.35
CA ALA A 948 16.63 11.48 47.82
C ALA A 948 16.21 11.06 46.41
N ALA A 949 14.91 11.03 46.10
CA ALA A 949 14.42 10.81 44.73
C ALA A 949 14.95 11.85 43.74
N TRP A 950 15.01 13.13 44.14
CA TRP A 950 15.53 14.21 43.29
C TRP A 950 17.03 14.08 43.02
N GLN A 951 17.83 13.88 44.06
CA GLN A 951 19.27 13.71 43.92
C GLN A 951 19.60 12.48 43.05
N ALA A 952 18.87 11.37 43.25
CA ALA A 952 19.03 10.17 42.45
C ALA A 952 18.66 10.40 40.97
N ILE A 953 17.51 11.03 40.68
CA ILE A 953 17.05 11.18 39.31
C ILE A 953 17.89 12.17 38.49
N GLN A 954 18.45 13.22 39.12
CA GLN A 954 19.37 14.15 38.45
C GLN A 954 20.63 13.44 37.91
N SER A 955 21.30 12.63 38.74
CA SER A 955 22.48 11.87 38.27
C SER A 955 22.12 10.77 37.26
N THR A 956 20.92 10.17 37.41
CA THR A 956 20.40 9.14 36.49
C THR A 956 20.08 9.73 35.11
N LEU A 957 19.61 10.98 35.04
CA LEU A 957 19.27 11.63 33.78
C LEU A 957 20.51 11.87 32.91
N ALA A 958 21.59 12.40 33.48
CA ALA A 958 22.86 12.59 32.77
C ALA A 958 23.44 11.26 32.24
N GLN A 959 23.32 10.17 33.01
CA GLN A 959 23.70 8.82 32.56
C GLN A 959 22.80 8.32 31.41
N ALA A 960 21.49 8.59 31.46
CA ALA A 960 20.55 8.20 30.42
C ALA A 960 20.80 8.94 29.09
N GLU A 961 21.20 10.21 29.15
CA GLU A 961 21.60 11.02 28.00
C GLU A 961 22.88 10.47 27.36
N ALA A 962 23.91 10.21 28.16
CA ALA A 962 25.19 9.67 27.70
C ALA A 962 25.07 8.29 27.01
N LEU A 963 24.02 7.51 27.30
CA LEU A 963 23.77 6.21 26.68
C LEU A 963 23.20 6.28 25.25
N GLY A 964 22.72 7.43 24.77
CA GLY A 964 22.22 7.58 23.39
C GLY A 964 20.97 6.74 23.05
N ARG A 965 20.23 6.26 24.06
CA ARG A 965 19.01 5.44 23.89
C ARG A 965 17.75 6.28 24.11
N PRO A 966 17.11 6.84 23.06
CA PRO A 966 16.01 7.80 23.20
C PRO A 966 14.83 7.28 24.04
N LEU A 967 14.47 6.00 23.92
CA LEU A 967 13.35 5.42 24.68
C LEU A 967 13.71 5.06 26.13
N LEU A 968 14.99 4.91 26.46
CA LEU A 968 15.43 4.85 27.86
C LEU A 968 15.39 6.25 28.47
N LEU A 969 15.95 7.24 27.76
CA LEU A 969 15.93 8.64 28.15
C LEU A 969 14.50 9.16 28.36
N ALA A 970 13.53 8.84 27.47
CA ALA A 970 12.13 9.22 27.63
C ALA A 970 11.49 8.69 28.92
N ARG A 971 11.79 7.44 29.32
CA ARG A 971 11.31 6.85 30.58
C ARG A 971 11.97 7.47 31.81
N THR A 972 13.26 7.81 31.72
CA THR A 972 13.97 8.55 32.78
C THR A 972 13.45 9.99 32.90
N LEU A 973 13.18 10.67 31.79
CA LEU A 973 12.56 12.01 31.76
C LEU A 973 11.14 11.99 32.35
N ASN A 974 10.30 10.99 32.00
CA ASN A 974 8.98 10.81 32.63
C ASN A 974 9.10 10.69 34.16
N THR A 975 10.09 9.94 34.65
CA THR A 975 10.34 9.82 36.09
C THR A 975 10.84 11.13 36.70
N ALA A 976 11.76 11.84 36.04
CA ALA A 976 12.25 13.14 36.49
C ALA A 976 11.12 14.18 36.55
N ALA A 977 10.19 14.15 35.59
CA ALA A 977 9.01 15.00 35.56
C ALA A 977 8.08 14.75 36.76
N LEU A 978 7.85 13.49 37.13
CA LEU A 978 7.07 13.14 38.33
C LEU A 978 7.76 13.64 39.62
N VAL A 979 9.08 13.44 39.78
CA VAL A 979 9.81 13.96 40.96
C VAL A 979 9.79 15.50 41.01
N ALA A 980 9.88 16.17 39.87
CA ALA A 980 9.77 17.63 39.77
C ALA A 980 8.35 18.13 40.12
N THR A 981 7.32 17.41 39.68
CA THR A 981 5.90 17.73 39.94
C THR A 981 5.60 17.72 41.44
N GLU A 982 6.11 16.71 42.15
CA GLU A 982 5.90 16.57 43.60
C GLU A 982 6.74 17.53 44.45
N GLN A 983 7.86 18.01 43.93
CA GLN A 983 8.55 19.19 44.50
C GLN A 983 7.92 20.53 44.11
N ARG A 984 6.79 20.54 43.39
CA ARG A 984 6.14 21.76 42.84
C ARG A 984 7.04 22.58 41.89
N ARG A 985 8.05 21.94 41.29
CA ARG A 985 8.92 22.50 40.22
C ARG A 985 8.22 22.38 38.85
N LEU A 986 7.03 22.97 38.74
CA LEU A 986 6.12 22.76 37.59
C LEU A 986 6.70 23.14 36.21
N PRO A 987 7.55 24.18 36.06
CA PRO A 987 8.22 24.45 34.79
C PRO A 987 9.23 23.37 34.39
N GLU A 988 10.05 22.89 35.34
CA GLU A 988 11.00 21.78 35.12
C GLU A 988 10.25 20.49 34.75
N ALA A 989 9.16 20.19 35.46
CA ALA A 989 8.31 19.04 35.18
C ALA A 989 7.70 19.08 33.76
N SER A 990 7.20 20.24 33.35
CA SER A 990 6.64 20.44 32.00
C SER A 990 7.69 20.18 30.92
N ALA A 991 8.88 20.77 31.05
CA ALA A 991 9.98 20.59 30.11
C ALA A 991 10.43 19.13 30.00
N PHE A 992 10.48 18.40 31.11
CA PHE A 992 10.82 16.97 31.10
C PHE A 992 9.74 16.12 30.41
N PHE A 993 8.45 16.35 30.67
CA PHE A 993 7.37 15.63 29.98
C PHE A 993 7.30 15.97 28.48
N GLU A 994 7.45 17.23 28.08
CA GLU A 994 7.45 17.66 26.68
C GLU A 994 8.62 17.02 25.90
N ARG A 995 9.82 16.97 26.51
CA ARG A 995 10.98 16.29 25.93
C ARG A 995 10.81 14.77 25.86
N ALA A 996 10.20 14.15 26.86
CA ALA A 996 9.86 12.72 26.83
C ALA A 996 8.84 12.41 25.71
N LEU A 997 7.81 13.25 25.57
CA LEU A 997 6.78 13.13 24.54
C LEU A 997 7.38 13.25 23.13
N ALA A 998 8.26 14.22 22.89
CA ALA A 998 8.94 14.39 21.60
C ALA A 998 9.76 13.14 21.19
N LEU A 999 10.47 12.52 22.14
CA LEU A 999 11.20 11.28 21.90
C LEU A 999 10.26 10.09 21.60
N GLN A 1000 9.12 10.00 22.29
CA GLN A 1000 8.10 8.97 22.04
C GLN A 1000 7.33 9.19 20.72
N GLN A 1001 7.17 10.44 20.28
CA GLN A 1001 6.63 10.77 18.96
C GLN A 1001 7.60 10.40 17.82
N GLN A 1002 8.91 10.53 18.04
CA GLN A 1002 9.92 10.24 17.02
C GLN A 1002 10.27 8.74 16.93
N TYR A 1003 10.18 7.98 18.02
CA TYR A 1003 10.73 6.61 18.10
C TYR A 1003 9.83 5.57 18.80
N GLY A 1004 8.73 5.96 19.42
CA GLY A 1004 7.96 5.12 20.35
C GLY A 1004 6.52 4.82 19.90
N SER A 1005 5.74 4.27 20.83
CA SER A 1005 4.33 3.93 20.61
C SER A 1005 3.39 5.03 21.14
N PRO A 1006 2.17 5.17 20.56
CA PRO A 1006 1.16 6.11 21.08
C PRO A 1006 0.79 5.87 22.57
N SER A 1007 0.86 4.62 23.03
CA SER A 1007 0.69 4.23 24.44
C SER A 1007 1.63 4.97 25.41
N GLU A 1008 2.89 5.16 25.02
CA GLU A 1008 3.88 5.89 25.85
C GLU A 1008 3.73 7.42 25.69
N GLN A 1009 3.14 7.90 24.60
CA GLN A 1009 2.82 9.32 24.42
C GLN A 1009 1.67 9.74 25.34
N ILE A 1010 0.64 8.89 25.48
CA ILE A 1010 -0.50 9.11 26.38
C ILE A 1010 -0.04 9.35 27.82
N LEU A 1011 0.85 8.50 28.37
CA LEU A 1011 1.38 8.64 29.72
C LEU A 1011 2.00 10.03 30.00
N ASN A 1012 2.74 10.58 29.02
CA ASN A 1012 3.38 11.90 29.15
C ASN A 1012 2.37 13.06 28.97
N LEU A 1013 1.34 12.88 28.13
CA LEU A 1013 0.24 13.84 28.00
C LEU A 1013 -0.61 13.94 29.28
N THR A 1014 -0.88 12.82 29.95
CA THR A 1014 -1.56 12.78 31.26
C THR A 1014 -0.76 13.53 32.32
N GLY A 1015 0.56 13.32 32.36
CA GLY A 1015 1.48 14.05 33.25
C GLY A 1015 1.47 15.56 33.01
N LEU A 1016 1.46 16.01 31.74
CA LEU A 1016 1.32 17.43 31.40
C LEU A 1016 -0.04 17.99 31.83
N GLY A 1017 -1.13 17.21 31.74
CA GLY A 1017 -2.45 17.60 32.23
C GLY A 1017 -2.49 17.81 33.75
N TRP A 1018 -1.77 16.98 34.51
CA TRP A 1018 -1.60 17.11 35.96
C TRP A 1018 -0.76 18.33 36.33
N VAL A 1019 0.37 18.55 35.66
CA VAL A 1019 1.23 19.72 35.89
C VAL A 1019 0.49 21.04 35.58
N ALA A 1020 -0.29 21.08 34.49
CA ALA A 1020 -1.13 22.24 34.16
C ALA A 1020 -2.19 22.50 35.25
N LEU A 1021 -2.87 21.45 35.73
CA LEU A 1021 -3.83 21.55 36.83
C LEU A 1021 -3.18 22.12 38.10
N LEU A 1022 -2.02 21.59 38.50
CA LEU A 1022 -1.28 22.04 39.67
C LEU A 1022 -0.80 23.50 39.52
N GLY A 1023 -0.48 23.93 38.30
CA GLY A 1023 -0.13 25.32 37.98
C GLY A 1023 -1.31 26.30 37.89
N GLY A 1024 -2.54 25.80 37.92
CA GLY A 1024 -3.75 26.61 37.78
C GLY A 1024 -4.22 26.85 36.34
N ASP A 1025 -3.52 26.30 35.35
CA ASP A 1025 -3.91 26.35 33.93
C ASP A 1025 -4.95 25.26 33.64
N LEU A 1026 -6.20 25.55 34.05
CA LEU A 1026 -7.31 24.61 33.98
C LEU A 1026 -7.68 24.28 32.52
N ASP A 1027 -7.59 25.25 31.61
CA ASP A 1027 -7.94 25.05 30.20
C ASP A 1027 -6.94 24.14 29.48
N ARG A 1028 -5.63 24.30 29.75
CA ARG A 1028 -4.61 23.38 29.24
C ARG A 1028 -4.77 21.98 29.84
N SER A 1029 -5.10 21.88 31.14
CA SER A 1029 -5.37 20.59 31.79
C SER A 1029 -6.58 19.86 31.16
N VAL A 1030 -7.69 20.57 30.94
CA VAL A 1030 -8.89 20.04 30.26
C VAL A 1030 -8.60 19.65 28.82
N SER A 1031 -7.87 20.49 28.07
CA SER A 1031 -7.50 20.24 26.67
C SER A 1031 -6.64 18.99 26.52
N LEU A 1032 -5.59 18.86 27.35
CA LEU A 1032 -4.70 17.70 27.37
C LEU A 1032 -5.43 16.43 27.81
N SER A 1033 -6.26 16.50 28.85
CA SER A 1033 -7.00 15.34 29.35
C SER A 1033 -8.05 14.86 28.35
N ARG A 1034 -8.77 15.77 27.67
CA ARG A 1034 -9.67 15.42 26.55
C ARG A 1034 -8.92 14.81 25.36
N ARG A 1035 -7.68 15.27 25.07
CA ARG A 1035 -6.82 14.66 24.05
C ARG A 1035 -6.41 13.25 24.47
N VAL A 1036 -6.04 13.03 25.74
CA VAL A 1036 -5.76 11.70 26.29
C VAL A 1036 -6.97 10.79 26.15
N LEU A 1037 -8.16 11.21 26.58
CA LEU A 1037 -9.37 10.37 26.46
C LEU A 1037 -9.60 9.91 25.02
N ARG A 1038 -9.55 10.82 24.04
CA ARG A 1038 -9.68 10.46 22.62
C ARG A 1038 -8.60 9.49 22.13
N SER A 1039 -7.36 9.61 22.58
CA SER A 1039 -6.25 8.73 22.16
C SER A 1039 -6.24 7.39 22.90
N ALA A 1040 -6.59 7.36 24.18
CA ALA A 1040 -6.52 6.18 25.03
C ALA A 1040 -7.76 5.29 24.90
N GLN A 1041 -8.92 5.86 24.52
CA GLN A 1041 -10.11 5.09 24.09
C GLN A 1041 -9.82 4.20 22.87
N ASP A 1042 -8.87 4.58 22.01
CA ASP A 1042 -8.51 3.85 20.79
C ASP A 1042 -7.44 2.77 21.03
N VAL A 1043 -6.67 2.91 22.10
CA VAL A 1043 -5.46 2.12 22.40
C VAL A 1043 -5.65 1.18 23.60
N GLY A 1044 -6.79 1.27 24.31
CA GLY A 1044 -7.15 0.35 25.39
C GLY A 1044 -6.47 0.63 26.74
N GLN A 1045 -5.96 1.85 26.95
CA GLN A 1045 -5.24 2.21 28.17
C GLN A 1045 -6.16 2.71 29.28
N SER A 1046 -6.91 1.79 29.89
CA SER A 1046 -7.88 2.10 30.95
C SER A 1046 -7.27 2.80 32.18
N TRP A 1047 -6.01 2.50 32.52
CA TRP A 1047 -5.29 3.18 33.61
C TRP A 1047 -5.12 4.67 33.30
N GLU A 1048 -4.60 5.00 32.13
CA GLU A 1048 -4.36 6.38 31.69
C GLU A 1048 -5.66 7.15 31.40
N VAL A 1049 -6.73 6.46 30.94
CA VAL A 1049 -8.09 7.03 30.88
C VAL A 1049 -8.57 7.43 32.28
N GLY A 1050 -8.41 6.56 33.28
CA GLY A 1050 -8.78 6.86 34.67
C GLY A 1050 -8.08 8.11 35.22
N ASN A 1051 -6.76 8.22 35.01
CA ASN A 1051 -6.00 9.41 35.41
C ASN A 1051 -6.43 10.69 34.66
N ALA A 1052 -6.77 10.59 33.37
CA ALA A 1052 -7.29 11.73 32.62
C ALA A 1052 -8.69 12.16 33.08
N LEU A 1053 -9.54 11.22 33.50
CA LEU A 1053 -10.84 11.50 34.13
C LEU A 1053 -10.66 12.15 35.51
N VAL A 1054 -9.69 11.72 36.33
CA VAL A 1054 -9.33 12.37 37.60
C VAL A 1054 -8.88 13.83 37.37
N ASN A 1055 -7.99 14.06 36.40
CA ASN A 1055 -7.56 15.42 36.01
C ASN A 1055 -8.75 16.30 35.61
N LEU A 1056 -9.68 15.77 34.80
CA LEU A 1056 -10.90 16.49 34.39
C LEU A 1056 -11.82 16.76 35.58
N GLY A 1057 -12.00 15.80 36.48
CA GLY A 1057 -12.80 15.97 37.70
C GLY A 1057 -12.27 17.10 38.58
N HIS A 1058 -10.96 17.13 38.82
CA HIS A 1058 -10.33 18.21 39.59
C HIS A 1058 -10.37 19.56 38.87
N ALA A 1059 -10.23 19.60 37.54
CA ALA A 1059 -10.36 20.83 36.77
C ALA A 1059 -11.80 21.38 36.84
N ALA A 1060 -12.80 20.53 36.61
CA ALA A 1060 -14.21 20.87 36.70
C ALA A 1060 -14.60 21.36 38.11
N ALA A 1061 -14.11 20.70 39.17
CA ALA A 1061 -14.32 21.13 40.56
C ALA A 1061 -13.72 22.52 40.85
N ARG A 1062 -12.58 22.86 40.24
CA ARG A 1062 -11.99 24.20 40.35
C ARG A 1062 -12.71 25.26 39.51
N GLN A 1063 -13.35 24.85 38.41
CA GLN A 1063 -14.22 25.70 37.57
C GLN A 1063 -15.65 25.85 38.11
N GLY A 1064 -16.01 25.19 39.22
CA GLY A 1064 -17.36 25.22 39.80
C GLY A 1064 -18.39 24.33 39.09
N GLN A 1065 -17.95 23.42 38.22
CA GLN A 1065 -18.79 22.52 37.43
C GLN A 1065 -19.03 21.21 38.18
N TRP A 1066 -19.81 21.27 39.26
CA TRP A 1066 -19.93 20.18 40.25
C TRP A 1066 -20.40 18.85 39.65
N ASP A 1067 -21.40 18.87 38.77
CA ASP A 1067 -21.97 17.64 38.19
C ASP A 1067 -20.96 16.96 37.24
N SER A 1068 -20.22 17.75 36.46
CA SER A 1068 -19.15 17.24 35.60
C SER A 1068 -17.98 16.68 36.42
N ALA A 1069 -17.66 17.31 37.54
CA ALA A 1069 -16.63 16.83 38.46
C ALA A 1069 -17.02 15.50 39.12
N LEU A 1070 -18.26 15.41 39.62
CA LEU A 1070 -18.82 14.21 40.22
C LEU A 1070 -18.83 13.06 39.20
N HIS A 1071 -19.37 13.29 38.00
CA HIS A 1071 -19.42 12.30 36.93
C HIS A 1071 -18.02 11.77 36.57
N SER A 1072 -17.05 12.68 36.34
CA SER A 1072 -15.69 12.30 35.94
C SER A 1072 -14.98 11.46 37.01
N HIS A 1073 -15.11 11.81 38.30
CA HIS A 1073 -14.50 11.03 39.37
C HIS A 1073 -15.22 9.70 39.63
N MET A 1074 -16.55 9.62 39.50
CA MET A 1074 -17.28 8.35 39.61
C MET A 1074 -16.92 7.39 38.46
N GLU A 1075 -16.80 7.90 37.23
CA GLU A 1075 -16.35 7.11 36.07
C GLU A 1075 -14.90 6.64 36.25
N ALA A 1076 -14.00 7.53 36.71
CA ALA A 1076 -12.61 7.19 37.00
C ALA A 1076 -12.49 6.07 38.04
N ALA A 1077 -13.22 6.16 39.16
CA ALA A 1077 -13.18 5.15 40.22
C ALA A 1077 -13.64 3.78 39.71
N ARG A 1078 -14.76 3.73 38.98
CA ARG A 1078 -15.28 2.50 38.36
C ARG A 1078 -14.27 1.90 37.39
N LEU A 1079 -13.75 2.68 36.46
CA LEU A 1079 -12.81 2.20 35.44
C LEU A 1079 -11.51 1.68 36.08
N ALA A 1080 -10.98 2.40 37.07
CA ALA A 1080 -9.77 2.02 37.79
C ALA A 1080 -9.91 0.70 38.55
N ALA A 1081 -11.07 0.46 39.18
CA ALA A 1081 -11.33 -0.80 39.89
C ALA A 1081 -11.36 -2.03 38.96
N HIS A 1082 -11.91 -1.88 37.75
CA HIS A 1082 -11.91 -2.94 36.73
C HIS A 1082 -10.52 -3.27 36.18
N CYS A 1083 -9.49 -2.48 36.49
CA CYS A 1083 -8.15 -2.58 35.91
C CYS A 1083 -7.03 -2.71 36.95
N ASP A 1084 -7.35 -3.14 38.18
CA ASP A 1084 -6.42 -3.30 39.31
C ASP A 1084 -5.56 -2.03 39.54
N ALA A 1085 -6.22 -0.86 39.51
CA ALA A 1085 -5.59 0.46 39.65
C ALA A 1085 -5.93 1.15 40.97
N PRO A 1086 -5.53 0.59 42.14
CA PRO A 1086 -6.05 1.02 43.43
C PRO A 1086 -5.63 2.44 43.83
N SER A 1087 -4.55 2.99 43.27
CA SER A 1087 -4.16 4.39 43.50
C SER A 1087 -5.10 5.38 42.82
N VAL A 1088 -5.53 5.09 41.59
CA VAL A 1088 -6.48 5.93 40.84
C VAL A 1088 -7.87 5.85 41.48
N VAL A 1089 -8.26 4.69 42.03
CA VAL A 1089 -9.49 4.56 42.86
C VAL A 1089 -9.40 5.47 44.09
N ALA A 1090 -8.30 5.41 44.86
CA ALA A 1090 -8.13 6.24 46.05
C ALA A 1090 -8.20 7.74 45.73
N GLU A 1091 -7.50 8.17 44.68
CA GLU A 1091 -7.46 9.57 44.24
C GLU A 1091 -8.84 10.07 43.76
N ALA A 1092 -9.58 9.25 43.00
CA ALA A 1092 -10.93 9.57 42.56
C ALA A 1092 -11.90 9.73 43.75
N LEU A 1093 -11.82 8.86 44.77
CA LEU A 1093 -12.61 8.98 46.01
C LEU A 1093 -12.26 10.27 46.78
N GLY A 1094 -10.99 10.65 46.83
CA GLY A 1094 -10.56 11.93 47.41
C GLY A 1094 -11.08 13.14 46.61
N GLY A 1095 -11.13 13.05 45.29
CA GLY A 1095 -11.74 14.06 44.41
C GLY A 1095 -13.23 14.24 44.65
N LEU A 1096 -13.98 13.15 44.79
CA LEU A 1096 -15.40 13.18 45.18
C LEU A 1096 -15.59 13.87 46.55
N ALA A 1097 -14.68 13.64 47.51
CA ALA A 1097 -14.74 14.31 48.81
C ALA A 1097 -14.50 15.84 48.72
N ASP A 1098 -13.59 16.31 47.84
CA ASP A 1098 -13.41 17.75 47.60
C ASP A 1098 -14.67 18.38 46.97
N VAL A 1099 -15.33 17.67 46.04
CA VAL A 1099 -16.61 18.11 45.45
C VAL A 1099 -17.70 18.22 46.52
N LEU A 1100 -17.88 17.20 47.38
CA LEU A 1100 -18.85 17.22 48.48
C LEU A 1100 -18.60 18.39 49.45
N HIS A 1101 -17.33 18.63 49.81
CA HIS A 1101 -16.98 19.75 50.69
C HIS A 1101 -17.33 21.10 50.06
N ARG A 1102 -17.07 21.28 48.75
CA ARG A 1102 -17.45 22.50 48.01
C ARG A 1102 -18.96 22.66 47.83
N GLN A 1103 -19.74 21.58 47.87
CA GLN A 1103 -21.20 21.59 47.98
C GLN A 1103 -21.70 21.86 49.41
N ASN A 1104 -20.83 22.24 50.36
CA ASN A 1104 -21.12 22.40 51.80
C ASN A 1104 -21.52 21.11 52.55
N LYS A 1105 -21.32 19.93 51.95
CA LYS A 1105 -21.62 18.62 52.55
C LYS A 1105 -20.41 18.05 53.32
N SER A 1106 -19.86 18.85 54.23
CA SER A 1106 -18.58 18.54 54.90
C SER A 1106 -18.59 17.26 55.75
N GLY A 1107 -19.74 16.82 56.27
CA GLY A 1107 -19.85 15.54 56.99
C GLY A 1107 -19.69 14.32 56.06
N GLU A 1108 -20.35 14.36 54.90
CA GLU A 1108 -20.25 13.34 53.86
C GLU A 1108 -18.84 13.31 53.27
N ALA A 1109 -18.29 14.50 52.99
CA ALA A 1109 -16.92 14.68 52.52
C ALA A 1109 -15.89 14.05 53.47
N ARG A 1110 -16.08 14.19 54.80
CA ARG A 1110 -15.18 13.57 55.79
C ARG A 1110 -15.26 12.05 55.74
N THR A 1111 -16.47 11.49 55.66
CA THR A 1111 -16.67 10.05 55.53
C THR A 1111 -15.95 9.50 54.30
N LEU A 1112 -16.16 10.13 53.14
CA LEU A 1112 -15.56 9.67 51.89
C LEU A 1112 -14.03 9.85 51.84
N LEU A 1113 -13.51 10.97 52.38
CA LEU A 1113 -12.07 11.20 52.44
C LEU A 1113 -11.36 10.21 53.38
N ASN A 1114 -12.01 9.80 54.47
CA ASN A 1114 -11.48 8.75 55.34
C ASN A 1114 -11.36 7.42 54.57
N VAL A 1115 -12.38 7.02 53.81
CA VAL A 1115 -12.32 5.81 52.96
C VAL A 1115 -11.17 5.92 51.94
N ALA A 1116 -11.05 7.07 51.27
CA ALA A 1116 -10.00 7.34 50.30
C ALA A 1116 -8.58 7.21 50.89
N LEU A 1117 -8.34 7.80 52.06
CA LEU A 1117 -7.01 7.81 52.72
C LEU A 1117 -6.63 6.46 53.36
N HIS A 1118 -7.60 5.58 53.66
CA HIS A 1118 -7.35 4.23 54.16
C HIS A 1118 -7.38 3.15 53.06
N HIS A 1119 -7.65 3.54 51.80
CA HIS A 1119 -7.67 2.62 50.67
C HIS A 1119 -6.28 1.97 50.44
N PRO A 1120 -6.18 0.68 50.08
CA PRO A 1120 -4.88 0.01 49.87
C PRO A 1120 -3.97 0.65 48.80
N GLY A 1121 -4.52 1.46 47.91
CA GLY A 1121 -3.75 2.23 46.91
C GLY A 1121 -3.39 3.66 47.33
N ALA A 1122 -3.82 4.13 48.51
CA ALA A 1122 -3.45 5.45 49.01
C ALA A 1122 -1.92 5.54 49.17
N ASN A 1123 -1.32 6.60 48.63
CA ASN A 1123 0.12 6.84 48.62
C ASN A 1123 0.45 8.23 49.19
N THR A 1124 1.75 8.53 49.35
CA THR A 1124 2.15 9.80 50.00
C THR A 1124 1.84 11.04 49.14
N GLU A 1125 1.89 10.95 47.81
CA GLU A 1125 1.51 12.02 46.88
C GLU A 1125 0.03 12.42 47.08
N MET A 1126 -0.87 11.44 47.00
CA MET A 1126 -2.30 11.59 47.23
C MET A 1126 -2.60 12.09 48.66
N THR A 1127 -1.93 11.54 49.67
CA THR A 1127 -2.07 11.99 51.07
C THR A 1127 -1.68 13.46 51.23
N ASN A 1128 -0.57 13.89 50.63
CA ASN A 1128 -0.11 15.28 50.67
C ASN A 1128 -1.07 16.22 49.90
N PHE A 1129 -1.61 15.77 48.76
CA PHE A 1129 -2.56 16.54 47.96
C PHE A 1129 -3.87 16.83 48.73
N PHE A 1130 -4.42 15.84 49.42
CA PHE A 1130 -5.65 16.02 50.22
C PHE A 1130 -5.43 16.48 51.67
N ALA A 1131 -4.19 16.58 52.17
CA ALA A 1131 -3.91 17.03 53.54
C ALA A 1131 -4.60 18.37 53.93
N PRO A 1132 -4.65 19.41 53.06
CA PRO A 1132 -5.38 20.65 53.37
C PRO A 1132 -6.90 20.43 53.50
N LEU A 1133 -7.47 19.53 52.71
CA LEU A 1133 -8.89 19.16 52.79
C LEU A 1133 -9.18 18.37 54.07
N HIS A 1134 -8.34 17.37 54.38
CA HIS A 1134 -8.44 16.57 55.59
C HIS A 1134 -8.38 17.44 56.86
N HIS A 1135 -7.47 18.43 56.89
CA HIS A 1135 -7.41 19.40 57.99
C HIS A 1135 -8.70 20.22 58.12
N ARG A 1136 -9.24 20.78 57.02
CA ARG A 1136 -10.51 21.53 57.05
C ARG A 1136 -11.70 20.68 57.50
N LEU A 1137 -11.75 19.42 57.08
CA LEU A 1137 -12.83 18.48 57.44
C LEU A 1137 -12.71 17.92 58.86
N GLY A 1138 -11.55 18.04 59.51
CA GLY A 1138 -11.27 17.53 60.85
C GLY A 1138 -12.19 18.03 61.97
N HIS A 1139 -12.93 19.12 61.75
CA HIS A 1139 -13.88 19.70 62.70
C HIS A 1139 -15.35 19.26 62.50
N TYR A 1140 -15.69 18.60 61.39
CA TYR A 1140 -17.06 18.14 61.10
C TYR A 1140 -17.25 16.68 61.50
N PRO A 1141 -18.37 16.26 62.09
CA PRO A 1141 -18.63 14.83 62.32
C PRO A 1141 -18.83 14.10 60.97
N PRO A 1142 -18.35 12.86 60.81
CA PRO A 1142 -18.67 12.05 59.63
C PRO A 1142 -20.17 11.72 59.59
N THR A 1143 -20.78 11.83 58.41
CA THR A 1143 -22.21 11.52 58.20
C THR A 1143 -22.38 10.43 57.12
N PRO A 1144 -23.53 9.73 57.07
CA PRO A 1144 -23.82 8.76 56.01
C PRO A 1144 -23.71 9.39 54.62
N LEU A 1145 -23.26 8.61 53.65
CA LEU A 1145 -23.13 9.04 52.25
C LEU A 1145 -24.46 8.95 51.51
N PRO A 1146 -24.69 9.78 50.46
CA PRO A 1146 -25.82 9.65 49.55
C PRO A 1146 -25.86 8.28 48.87
N ASP A 1147 -27.06 7.78 48.57
CA ASP A 1147 -27.29 6.45 48.00
C ASP A 1147 -26.40 6.13 46.79
N ASP A 1148 -26.16 7.07 45.88
CA ASP A 1148 -25.36 6.82 44.68
C ASP A 1148 -23.86 6.70 44.95
N LEU A 1149 -23.36 7.33 46.02
CA LEU A 1149 -21.99 7.13 46.51
C LEU A 1149 -21.88 5.88 47.38
N GLY A 1150 -22.92 5.53 48.14
CA GLY A 1150 -23.02 4.24 48.83
C GLY A 1150 -23.02 3.06 47.86
N LYS A 1151 -23.77 3.16 46.76
CA LYS A 1151 -23.75 2.18 45.65
C LYS A 1151 -22.36 2.08 45.03
N LEU A 1152 -21.71 3.20 44.72
CA LEU A 1152 -20.35 3.21 44.17
C LEU A 1152 -19.35 2.51 45.11
N LEU A 1153 -19.38 2.80 46.42
CA LEU A 1153 -18.51 2.10 47.37
C LEU A 1153 -18.81 0.58 47.42
N GLY A 1154 -20.08 0.18 47.35
CA GLY A 1154 -20.48 -1.22 47.19
C GLY A 1154 -19.98 -1.87 45.90
N GLU A 1155 -20.05 -1.18 44.75
CA GLU A 1155 -19.48 -1.62 43.47
C GLU A 1155 -17.94 -1.81 43.56
N LEU A 1156 -17.27 -1.00 44.38
CA LEU A 1156 -15.82 -1.05 44.63
C LEU A 1156 -15.42 -2.08 45.71
N GLY A 1157 -16.38 -2.76 46.36
CA GLY A 1157 -16.11 -3.68 47.47
C GLY A 1157 -15.64 -3.00 48.77
N LEU A 1158 -15.96 -1.72 48.94
CA LEU A 1158 -15.63 -0.91 50.11
C LEU A 1158 -16.91 -0.71 50.95
N HIS A 1159 -17.00 -1.40 52.08
CA HIS A 1159 -18.17 -1.35 52.99
C HIS A 1159 -17.87 -0.61 54.29
#